data_AF-A0A1Q4F4G5-F1
#
_entry.id   AF-A0A1Q4F4G5-F1
#
_cell.length_a   1.000
_cell.length_b   1.000
_cell.length_c   1.000
_cell.angle_alpha   90.00
_cell.angle_beta   90.00
_cell.angle_gamma   90.00
#
_symmetry.space_group_name_H-M   'P 1'
#
loop_
_entity.id
_entity.type
_entity.pdbx_description
1 polymer ?
#
loop_
_entity_poly.entity_id
_entity_poly.type
_entity_poly.pdbx_seq_one_letter_code
_entity_poly.pdbx_strand_id
1 'polypeptide(L)'
;MNTLKRITFTVLFLAVTLIVFAQQKPASPSSSDTAAPARSDSTRKINLVRSDLLRFENKDSVQLQILVGNAILRQGKTLFYGDSIVMNQQKNTIEVFGNIHINDADSVNVYSQYLIYHGNERVANLKKAVKLSDGKATLTTESLEYDLNSKTGTYLNGGKIVNGSSVLTSKEGYYYAETKDAYFKKNVRLVDPEYTMATDTLLYNVDAQLATFVAPTTINDGKSIIHTSDGYYNMQNGTANFGKRPVIQDSTQFITADHINFNKATGEGFAEGNFVYRDTAQGVMVLAEKSFFNRDKNTFLATEKPLMIIKQEADSLFITADTLYSGIAYDTVYVRDSTEELHAQQTGAEIRTDSLITAIPKAERSEPPGLLPPADIKKAGKPARRKMNRAEPEPPGQEDIVKAPALTPIPLPQQTDTSLQRTVQAEDSTGNLQDSLQKTVQQATLKDSAAKDIVAADKVEKIAPREIDRIDSVRFFKGFHHVKMFADSMQAVCDSMMFSARDSIFRLFNDPVVWSKESQISGDTIHLYTKNKKPQRVEVWENAFSISKSNDELFNQLKGNTINGYFQDGEIEHITAKGSAESLYYLQDDDSAYTGANYAKADLINLYLVKKELNKITWVHQVEGGFYPIRQVPEEHQRFRNFKWQEERRPKSKEDLFQ
;
A
#
# COMPACT_ATOMS: atom_id res chain seq x y z
N MET A 1 -12.64 -45.13 -28.65
CA MET A 1 -12.02 -43.79 -28.50
C MET A 1 -10.69 -43.99 -27.78
N ASN A 2 -9.53 -43.92 -28.42
CA ASN A 2 -8.91 -42.79 -29.15
C ASN A 2 -8.36 -41.72 -28.18
N THR A 3 -7.05 -41.48 -28.07
CA THR A 3 -5.89 -42.30 -28.49
C THR A 3 -4.62 -41.82 -27.76
N LEU A 4 -3.87 -42.71 -27.09
CA LEU A 4 -2.51 -42.41 -26.59
C LEU A 4 -1.42 -42.89 -27.57
N LYS A 5 -0.41 -42.07 -27.82
CA LYS A 5 0.88 -42.36 -28.49
C LYS A 5 1.91 -41.31 -28.03
N ARG A 6 3.22 -41.54 -27.90
CA ARG A 6 4.09 -42.74 -27.80
C ARG A 6 5.38 -42.26 -27.10
N ILE A 7 5.85 -42.91 -26.03
CA ILE A 7 6.96 -43.89 -26.05
C ILE A 7 8.26 -43.37 -26.69
N THR A 8 9.11 -42.82 -25.81
CA THR A 8 10.58 -42.99 -25.64
C THR A 8 11.40 -43.87 -26.59
N PHE A 9 12.65 -43.45 -26.83
CA PHE A 9 13.83 -44.34 -26.80
C PHE A 9 15.14 -43.58 -26.48
N THR A 10 16.14 -44.27 -25.91
CA THR A 10 17.45 -43.73 -25.48
C THR A 10 18.57 -44.75 -25.76
N VAL A 11 19.71 -44.35 -26.36
CA VAL A 11 21.02 -45.05 -26.41
C VAL A 11 22.01 -44.20 -27.26
N LEU A 12 23.34 -44.41 -27.32
CA LEU A 12 24.42 -44.41 -26.32
C LEU A 12 25.74 -44.88 -27.00
N PHE A 13 26.90 -44.24 -26.73
CA PHE A 13 28.27 -44.69 -27.11
C PHE A 13 28.58 -44.74 -28.64
N LEU A 14 29.83 -44.76 -29.15
CA LEU A 14 31.19 -44.37 -28.66
C LEU A 14 32.21 -44.48 -29.83
N ALA A 15 33.09 -43.48 -30.04
CA ALA A 15 34.48 -43.54 -30.58
C ALA A 15 34.89 -42.13 -31.05
N VAL A 16 35.85 -41.42 -30.43
CA VAL A 16 37.32 -41.62 -30.42
C VAL A 16 38.00 -41.35 -31.77
N THR A 17 38.61 -40.17 -31.89
CA THR A 17 40.02 -40.04 -32.30
C THR A 17 40.60 -38.69 -31.89
N LEU A 18 41.80 -38.70 -31.30
CA LEU A 18 42.62 -37.54 -30.99
C LEU A 18 43.79 -37.50 -31.99
N ILE A 19 44.02 -36.37 -32.66
CA ILE A 19 45.38 -35.97 -33.05
C ILE A 19 45.53 -34.47 -32.77
N VAL A 20 46.51 -34.12 -31.94
CA VAL A 20 47.06 -32.77 -31.82
C VAL A 20 48.44 -32.80 -32.45
N PHE A 21 48.74 -31.88 -33.38
CA PHE A 21 50.12 -31.64 -33.79
C PHE A 21 50.41 -30.15 -34.04
N ALA A 22 51.47 -29.69 -33.37
CA ALA A 22 52.41 -28.61 -33.68
C ALA A 22 51.93 -27.28 -34.33
N GLN A 23 52.41 -26.19 -33.74
CA GLN A 23 52.42 -24.86 -34.35
C GLN A 23 53.41 -24.79 -35.54
N GLN A 24 53.08 -24.01 -36.56
CA GLN A 24 54.08 -23.20 -37.28
C GLN A 24 53.55 -21.78 -37.51
N LYS A 25 54.44 -20.79 -37.36
CA LYS A 25 54.21 -19.37 -37.70
C LYS A 25 54.50 -19.15 -39.21
N PRO A 26 54.12 -17.99 -39.81
CA PRO A 26 53.68 -17.95 -41.20
C PRO A 26 54.80 -17.83 -42.23
N ALA A 27 54.50 -18.27 -43.44
CA ALA A 27 55.15 -17.79 -44.66
C ALA A 27 54.31 -16.63 -45.25
N SER A 28 54.98 -15.54 -45.65
CA SER A 28 54.32 -14.40 -46.30
C SER A 28 53.87 -14.75 -47.73
N PRO A 29 52.67 -14.35 -48.18
CA PRO A 29 52.30 -14.48 -49.57
C PRO A 29 53.11 -13.48 -50.41
N SER A 30 53.90 -13.99 -51.35
CA SER A 30 54.53 -13.18 -52.40
C SER A 30 53.49 -12.75 -53.43
N SER A 31 53.71 -11.58 -54.02
CA SER A 31 52.82 -11.00 -55.04
C SER A 31 52.92 -11.71 -56.39
N SER A 32 51.78 -12.05 -56.98
CA SER A 32 51.63 -12.08 -58.44
C SER A 32 50.42 -11.20 -58.84
N ASP A 33 50.62 -10.39 -59.87
CA ASP A 33 49.69 -9.35 -60.28
C ASP A 33 48.65 -9.91 -61.26
N THR A 34 47.37 -9.63 -61.01
CA THR A 34 46.31 -9.61 -62.03
C THR A 34 45.34 -8.49 -61.69
N ALA A 35 45.65 -7.28 -62.14
CA ALA A 35 44.82 -6.10 -61.93
C ALA A 35 43.41 -6.25 -62.52
N ALA A 36 42.44 -6.63 -61.67
CA ALA A 36 41.03 -6.46 -61.98
C ALA A 36 40.72 -4.96 -62.14
N PRO A 37 39.91 -4.55 -63.13
CA PRO A 37 39.65 -3.14 -63.38
C PRO A 37 38.97 -2.50 -62.16
N ALA A 38 39.60 -1.46 -61.62
CA ALA A 38 39.13 -0.78 -60.42
C ALA A 38 37.75 -0.14 -60.66
N ARG A 39 36.70 -0.79 -60.13
CA ARG A 39 35.38 -0.16 -59.99
C ARG A 39 35.55 1.06 -59.09
N SER A 40 35.41 2.25 -59.66
CA SER A 40 35.43 3.50 -58.92
C SER A 40 34.22 3.52 -57.97
N ASP A 41 34.48 3.32 -56.67
CA ASP A 41 33.44 3.31 -55.65
C ASP A 41 32.92 4.73 -55.38
N SER A 42 32.05 5.17 -56.29
CA SER A 42 31.39 6.48 -56.29
C SER A 42 30.49 6.71 -55.08
N THR A 43 30.23 5.67 -54.27
CA THR A 43 29.49 5.80 -53.01
C THR A 43 30.31 6.46 -51.91
N ARG A 44 31.65 6.38 -51.95
CA ARG A 44 32.55 6.89 -50.88
C ARG A 44 32.95 8.35 -51.02
N LYS A 45 32.88 8.93 -52.22
CA LYS A 45 33.23 10.35 -52.42
C LYS A 45 32.01 11.24 -52.20
N ILE A 46 32.21 12.35 -51.50
CA ILE A 46 31.25 13.46 -51.46
C ILE A 46 31.27 14.13 -52.84
N ASN A 47 30.10 14.40 -53.43
CA ASN A 47 29.97 15.00 -54.77
C ASN A 47 29.12 16.28 -54.71
N LEU A 48 29.48 17.27 -55.53
CA LEU A 48 28.67 18.46 -55.75
C LEU A 48 27.38 18.14 -56.53
N VAL A 49 26.24 18.60 -56.02
CA VAL A 49 24.94 18.56 -56.73
C VAL A 49 24.54 19.96 -57.18
N ARG A 50 24.65 20.97 -56.30
CA ARG A 50 24.33 22.37 -56.59
C ARG A 50 25.14 23.32 -55.71
N SER A 51 25.42 24.50 -56.22
CA SER A 51 25.77 25.72 -55.48
C SER A 51 25.43 26.92 -56.36
N ASP A 52 24.96 28.02 -55.80
CA ASP A 52 24.71 29.23 -56.59
C ASP A 52 26.03 29.93 -56.99
N LEU A 53 27.10 29.74 -56.21
CA LEU A 53 28.47 30.15 -56.53
C LEU A 53 29.49 29.08 -56.09
N LEU A 54 30.45 28.77 -56.97
CA LEU A 54 31.62 27.92 -56.71
C LEU A 54 32.90 28.78 -56.84
N ARG A 55 33.79 28.68 -55.84
CA ARG A 55 35.14 29.26 -55.83
C ARG A 55 36.18 28.20 -55.49
N PHE A 56 37.44 28.50 -55.79
CA PHE A 56 38.59 27.66 -55.47
C PHE A 56 39.62 28.51 -54.72
N GLU A 57 40.18 27.99 -53.64
CA GLU A 57 41.22 28.65 -52.84
C GLU A 57 42.36 27.66 -52.58
N ASN A 58 43.61 28.08 -52.77
CA ASN A 58 44.78 27.25 -52.51
C ASN A 58 45.37 27.64 -51.15
N LYS A 59 45.34 26.73 -50.18
CA LYS A 59 45.83 26.95 -48.82
C LYS A 59 46.70 25.78 -48.38
N ASP A 60 47.89 26.06 -47.89
CA ASP A 60 48.85 25.06 -47.36
C ASP A 60 49.09 23.88 -48.34
N SER A 61 49.27 24.20 -49.62
CA SER A 61 49.40 23.27 -50.76
C SER A 61 48.18 22.38 -51.05
N VAL A 62 47.03 22.65 -50.43
CA VAL A 62 45.75 21.99 -50.71
C VAL A 62 44.80 22.94 -51.42
N GLN A 63 44.13 22.46 -52.47
CA GLN A 63 43.03 23.18 -53.09
C GLN A 63 41.71 22.88 -52.36
N LEU A 64 41.07 23.93 -51.86
CA LEU A 64 39.74 23.92 -51.27
C LEU A 64 38.72 24.41 -52.29
N GLN A 65 37.56 23.74 -52.34
CA GLN A 65 36.38 24.23 -53.04
C GLN A 65 35.48 24.95 -52.05
N ILE A 66 35.04 26.15 -52.38
CA ILE A 66 34.15 26.96 -51.54
C ILE A 66 32.85 27.16 -52.30
N LEU A 67 31.76 26.63 -51.74
CA LEU A 67 30.41 26.65 -52.27
C LEU A 67 29.60 27.67 -51.46
N VAL A 68 28.87 28.56 -52.12
CA VAL A 68 28.10 29.62 -51.47
C VAL A 68 26.72 29.73 -52.12
N GLY A 69 25.67 29.85 -51.30
CA GLY A 69 24.27 29.95 -51.72
C GLY A 69 23.68 28.59 -52.10
N ASN A 70 22.65 28.17 -51.35
CA ASN A 70 21.85 26.96 -51.60
C ASN A 70 22.70 25.74 -51.98
N ALA A 71 23.78 25.49 -51.24
CA ALA A 71 24.75 24.48 -51.56
C ALA A 71 24.23 23.09 -51.19
N ILE A 72 24.33 22.13 -52.13
CA ILE A 72 23.85 20.76 -51.98
C ILE A 72 24.98 19.79 -52.38
N LEU A 73 25.34 18.91 -51.46
CA LEU A 73 26.29 17.82 -51.66
C LEU A 73 25.61 16.46 -51.44
N ARG A 74 26.13 15.40 -52.09
CA ARG A 74 25.65 14.02 -51.92
C ARG A 74 26.78 13.04 -51.71
N GLN A 75 26.61 12.12 -50.77
CA GLN A 75 27.44 10.92 -50.64
C GLN A 75 26.52 9.69 -50.53
N GLY A 76 26.63 8.76 -51.48
CA GLY A 76 25.70 7.63 -51.57
C GLY A 76 24.24 8.10 -51.74
N LYS A 77 23.41 7.83 -50.73
CA LYS A 77 22.02 8.30 -50.59
C LYS A 77 21.86 9.57 -49.74
N THR A 78 22.83 9.87 -48.88
CA THR A 78 22.75 11.00 -47.93
C THR A 78 22.94 12.32 -48.66
N LEU A 79 22.07 13.29 -48.39
CA LEU A 79 22.13 14.66 -48.91
C LEU A 79 22.48 15.65 -47.79
N PHE A 80 23.40 16.57 -48.08
CA PHE A 80 23.85 17.63 -47.18
C PHE A 80 23.53 18.99 -47.83
N TYR A 81 22.88 19.87 -47.08
CA TYR A 81 22.49 21.21 -47.49
C TYR A 81 23.13 22.25 -46.55
N GLY A 82 23.38 23.46 -47.05
CA GLY A 82 23.78 24.61 -46.21
C GLY A 82 24.04 25.90 -47.01
N ASP A 83 24.19 27.01 -46.30
CA ASP A 83 24.40 28.34 -46.91
C ASP A 83 25.81 28.52 -47.49
N SER A 84 26.82 27.90 -46.85
CA SER A 84 28.19 27.88 -47.33
C SER A 84 28.92 26.60 -46.93
N ILE A 85 29.73 26.04 -47.85
CA ILE A 85 30.49 24.81 -47.64
C ILE A 85 31.94 24.98 -48.10
N VAL A 86 32.89 24.65 -47.23
CA VAL A 86 34.30 24.46 -47.58
C VAL A 86 34.56 22.96 -47.74
N MET A 87 34.96 22.53 -48.93
CA MET A 87 35.20 21.13 -49.29
C MET A 87 36.67 20.89 -49.60
N ASN A 88 37.27 19.93 -48.89
CA ASN A 88 38.62 19.44 -49.15
C ASN A 88 38.52 18.09 -49.90
N GLN A 89 38.68 18.11 -51.22
CA GLN A 89 38.56 16.90 -52.04
C GLN A 89 39.65 15.85 -51.77
N GLN A 90 40.84 16.26 -51.31
CA GLN A 90 41.93 15.33 -51.00
C GLN A 90 41.66 14.54 -49.72
N LYS A 91 41.15 15.21 -48.68
CA LYS A 91 40.78 14.56 -47.40
C LYS A 91 39.37 13.97 -47.41
N ASN A 92 38.54 14.29 -48.42
CA ASN A 92 37.11 13.93 -48.49
C ASN A 92 36.33 14.45 -47.27
N THR A 93 36.63 15.67 -46.82
CA THR A 93 35.99 16.34 -45.67
C THR A 93 35.28 17.60 -46.11
N ILE A 94 34.15 17.91 -45.48
CA ILE A 94 33.42 19.17 -45.68
C ILE A 94 33.17 19.88 -44.35
N GLU A 95 33.21 21.20 -44.37
CA GLU A 95 32.85 22.09 -43.28
C GLU A 95 31.72 23.00 -43.76
N VAL A 96 30.57 22.96 -43.08
CA VAL A 96 29.31 23.57 -43.51
C VAL A 96 28.87 24.62 -42.48
N PHE A 97 28.46 25.78 -42.99
CA PHE A 97 28.04 26.94 -42.22
C PHE A 97 26.65 27.40 -42.67
N GLY A 98 25.78 27.71 -41.71
CA GLY A 98 24.45 28.28 -41.95
C GLY A 98 23.42 27.26 -42.45
N ASN A 99 22.27 27.21 -41.75
CA ASN A 99 21.05 26.48 -42.13
C ASN A 99 21.30 25.06 -42.64
N ILE A 100 22.11 24.30 -41.90
CA ILE A 100 22.47 22.93 -42.28
C ILE A 100 21.26 22.03 -42.18
N HIS A 101 21.07 21.21 -43.19
CA HIS A 101 20.17 20.06 -43.18
C HIS A 101 20.92 18.83 -43.71
N ILE A 102 20.76 17.69 -43.04
CA ILE A 102 21.16 16.37 -43.51
C ILE A 102 19.86 15.56 -43.64
N ASN A 103 19.60 15.06 -44.85
CA ASN A 103 18.61 14.02 -45.09
C ASN A 103 19.36 12.69 -45.28
N ASP A 104 19.21 11.76 -44.33
CA ASP A 104 19.72 10.40 -44.45
C ASP A 104 18.59 9.42 -44.80
N ALA A 105 18.55 9.03 -46.08
CA ALA A 105 17.61 8.07 -46.65
C ALA A 105 16.14 8.31 -46.27
N ASP A 106 15.69 9.56 -46.36
CA ASP A 106 14.30 10.04 -46.23
C ASP A 106 13.61 9.75 -44.89
N SER A 107 14.36 9.26 -43.89
CA SER A 107 13.83 8.82 -42.59
C SER A 107 14.45 9.55 -41.40
N VAL A 108 15.69 10.03 -41.50
CA VAL A 108 16.33 10.83 -40.45
C VAL A 108 16.69 12.22 -41.00
N ASN A 109 16.20 13.25 -40.32
CA ASN A 109 16.44 14.65 -40.66
C ASN A 109 17.23 15.31 -39.52
N VAL A 110 18.42 15.81 -39.83
CA VAL A 110 19.31 16.48 -38.85
C VAL A 110 19.57 17.91 -39.30
N TYR A 111 19.45 18.87 -38.39
CA TYR A 111 19.65 20.30 -38.64
C TYR A 111 20.67 20.89 -37.65
N SER A 112 21.46 21.87 -38.08
CA SER A 112 22.36 22.65 -37.20
C SER A 112 22.74 24.00 -37.82
N GLN A 113 23.53 24.81 -37.10
CA GLN A 113 24.16 26.02 -37.65
C GLN A 113 25.68 25.87 -37.89
N TYR A 114 26.27 24.73 -37.53
CA TYR A 114 27.61 24.31 -37.95
C TYR A 114 27.71 22.78 -38.08
N LEU A 115 28.48 22.29 -39.06
CA LEU A 115 28.79 20.87 -39.27
C LEU A 115 30.22 20.70 -39.80
N ILE A 116 30.98 19.75 -39.24
CA ILE A 116 32.12 19.12 -39.91
C ILE A 116 31.74 17.69 -40.27
N TYR A 117 31.85 17.31 -41.53
CA TYR A 117 31.61 15.93 -41.99
C TYR A 117 32.88 15.30 -42.56
N HIS A 118 33.22 14.13 -42.02
CA HIS A 118 34.37 13.32 -42.40
C HIS A 118 33.90 12.21 -43.33
N GLY A 119 34.17 12.32 -44.63
CA GLY A 119 33.53 11.46 -45.64
C GLY A 119 34.09 10.04 -45.77
N ASN A 120 35.32 9.77 -45.32
CA ASN A 120 35.87 8.40 -45.36
C ASN A 120 35.36 7.59 -44.16
N GLU A 121 35.35 8.25 -43.02
CA GLU A 121 34.89 7.81 -41.72
C GLU A 121 33.36 7.81 -41.63
N ARG A 122 32.69 8.62 -42.47
CA ARG A 122 31.25 8.88 -42.52
C ARG A 122 30.65 9.40 -41.20
N VAL A 123 31.41 10.21 -40.45
CA VAL A 123 30.99 10.82 -39.18
C VAL A 123 30.68 12.31 -39.35
N ALA A 124 29.51 12.73 -38.87
CA ALA A 124 29.04 14.12 -38.83
C ALA A 124 29.14 14.70 -37.41
N ASN A 125 29.90 15.78 -37.27
CA ASN A 125 30.07 16.54 -36.04
C ASN A 125 29.28 17.85 -36.13
N LEU A 126 28.06 17.87 -35.57
CA LEU A 126 27.14 19.00 -35.60
C LEU A 126 27.24 19.83 -34.32
N LYS A 127 27.17 21.16 -34.46
CA LYS A 127 27.15 22.12 -33.34
C LYS A 127 26.19 23.28 -33.62
N LYS A 128 25.80 24.01 -32.56
CA LYS A 128 24.90 25.17 -32.58
C LYS A 128 23.46 24.81 -32.96
N ALA A 129 22.59 24.82 -31.96
CA ALA A 129 21.14 24.58 -32.11
C ALA A 129 20.81 23.32 -32.94
N VAL A 130 21.42 22.19 -32.58
CA VAL A 130 21.25 20.93 -33.31
C VAL A 130 19.87 20.34 -33.03
N LYS A 131 19.16 19.95 -34.09
CA LYS A 131 17.85 19.27 -34.03
C LYS A 131 17.90 18.00 -34.89
N LEU A 132 17.61 16.84 -34.30
CA LEU A 132 17.43 15.58 -35.02
C LEU A 132 15.97 15.13 -34.89
N SER A 133 15.37 14.63 -35.98
CA SER A 133 14.04 14.01 -35.94
C SER A 133 13.94 12.82 -36.90
N ASP A 134 13.24 11.78 -36.45
CA ASP A 134 12.92 10.55 -37.18
C ASP A 134 11.42 10.47 -37.58
N GLY A 135 10.71 11.59 -37.49
CA GLY A 135 9.27 11.69 -37.75
C GLY A 135 8.37 11.32 -36.56
N LYS A 136 8.86 10.59 -35.55
CA LYS A 136 8.15 10.32 -34.29
C LYS A 136 8.63 11.26 -33.18
N ALA A 137 9.95 11.27 -32.95
CA ALA A 137 10.60 12.03 -31.91
C ALA A 137 11.36 13.25 -32.49
N THR A 138 11.67 14.20 -31.62
CA THR A 138 12.61 15.30 -31.89
C THR A 138 13.61 15.42 -30.75
N LEU A 139 14.89 15.18 -31.04
CA LEU A 139 16.02 15.52 -30.18
C LEU A 139 16.49 16.95 -30.47
N THR A 140 16.82 17.69 -29.41
CA THR A 140 17.49 19.00 -29.45
C THR A 140 18.70 19.00 -28.53
N THR A 141 19.84 19.51 -28.99
CA THR A 141 21.11 19.59 -28.26
C THR A 141 22.00 20.69 -28.85
N GLU A 142 23.03 21.13 -28.12
CA GLU A 142 24.03 22.08 -28.65
C GLU A 142 25.15 21.38 -29.45
N SER A 143 25.35 20.07 -29.26
CA SER A 143 26.37 19.29 -29.97
C SER A 143 25.96 17.84 -30.16
N LEU A 144 26.01 17.34 -31.40
CA LEU A 144 25.70 15.95 -31.75
C LEU A 144 26.81 15.38 -32.64
N GLU A 145 27.29 14.19 -32.30
CA GLU A 145 28.04 13.33 -33.21
C GLU A 145 27.07 12.32 -33.82
N TYR A 146 27.12 12.12 -35.13
CA TYR A 146 26.30 11.12 -35.84
C TYR A 146 27.17 10.31 -36.79
N ASP A 147 27.30 9.01 -36.55
CA ASP A 147 28.01 8.06 -37.42
C ASP A 147 27.03 7.43 -38.42
N LEU A 148 27.22 7.69 -39.71
CA LEU A 148 26.35 7.21 -40.79
C LEU A 148 26.71 5.78 -41.25
N ASN A 149 27.60 5.07 -40.56
CA ASN A 149 27.82 3.64 -40.74
C ASN A 149 26.99 2.82 -39.74
N SER A 150 27.20 3.05 -38.43
CA SER A 150 26.41 2.40 -37.38
C SER A 150 25.03 3.03 -37.15
N LYS A 151 24.77 4.21 -37.74
CA LYS A 151 23.59 5.05 -37.50
C LYS A 151 23.41 5.41 -36.02
N THR A 152 24.53 5.63 -35.33
CA THR A 152 24.56 6.00 -33.92
C THR A 152 24.59 7.52 -33.77
N GLY A 153 23.68 8.09 -32.99
CA GLY A 153 23.69 9.49 -32.58
C GLY A 153 24.09 9.66 -31.12
N THR A 154 25.08 10.53 -30.84
CA THR A 154 25.68 10.72 -29.51
C THR A 154 25.72 12.19 -29.12
N TYR A 155 25.20 12.54 -27.94
CA TYR A 155 25.38 13.86 -27.32
C TYR A 155 25.88 13.74 -25.88
N LEU A 156 26.75 14.67 -25.46
CA LEU A 156 27.45 14.63 -24.17
C LEU A 156 27.27 15.91 -23.31
N ASN A 157 26.64 16.94 -23.88
CA ASN A 157 26.59 18.31 -23.32
C ASN A 157 25.15 18.78 -23.02
N GLY A 158 24.25 17.86 -22.71
CA GLY A 158 22.81 18.12 -22.56
C GLY A 158 22.02 17.80 -23.82
N GLY A 159 20.86 17.17 -23.65
CA GLY A 159 19.89 16.95 -24.71
C GLY A 159 18.47 16.92 -24.17
N LYS A 160 17.52 17.37 -24.99
CA LYS A 160 16.08 17.30 -24.74
C LYS A 160 15.41 16.57 -25.89
N ILE A 161 14.68 15.51 -25.58
CA ILE A 161 13.85 14.76 -26.52
C ILE A 161 12.38 15.06 -26.22
N VAL A 162 11.59 15.24 -27.29
CA VAL A 162 10.14 15.35 -27.24
C VAL A 162 9.55 14.27 -28.14
N ASN A 163 8.57 13.51 -27.63
CA ASN A 163 7.85 12.47 -28.35
C ASN A 163 6.38 12.54 -27.95
N GLY A 164 5.50 13.00 -28.84
CA GLY A 164 4.12 13.35 -28.49
C GLY A 164 4.07 14.39 -27.36
N SER A 165 3.38 14.05 -26.27
CA SER A 165 3.31 14.85 -25.04
C SER A 165 4.49 14.66 -24.08
N SER A 166 5.26 13.57 -24.23
CA SER A 166 6.31 13.19 -23.29
C SER A 166 7.62 13.93 -23.58
N VAL A 167 8.28 14.43 -22.54
CA VAL A 167 9.52 15.21 -22.60
C VAL A 167 10.60 14.57 -21.75
N LEU A 168 11.71 14.17 -22.37
CA LEU A 168 12.89 13.64 -21.69
C LEU A 168 14.05 14.63 -21.78
N THR A 169 14.82 14.75 -20.70
CA THR A 169 16.09 15.49 -20.65
C THR A 169 17.16 14.68 -19.96
N SER A 170 18.40 14.71 -20.47
CA SER A 170 19.59 14.15 -19.81
C SER A 170 20.84 14.96 -20.17
N LYS A 171 21.95 14.72 -19.47
CA LYS A 171 23.26 15.30 -19.86
C LYS A 171 23.89 14.54 -21.03
N GLU A 172 23.86 13.22 -20.97
CA GLU A 172 24.45 12.33 -21.97
C GLU A 172 23.36 11.45 -22.58
N GLY A 173 23.48 11.15 -23.87
CA GLY A 173 22.55 10.30 -24.59
C GLY A 173 23.13 9.68 -25.85
N TYR A 174 22.80 8.41 -26.06
CA TYR A 174 23.22 7.59 -27.19
C TYR A 174 21.98 6.95 -27.81
N TYR A 175 21.84 6.98 -29.13
CA TYR A 175 20.72 6.37 -29.85
C TYR A 175 21.23 5.52 -31.01
N TYR A 176 20.81 4.25 -31.05
CA TYR A 176 21.19 3.26 -32.05
C TYR A 176 20.01 3.03 -33.00
N ALA A 177 20.02 3.70 -34.16
CA ALA A 177 18.85 3.75 -35.03
C ALA A 177 18.49 2.42 -35.73
N GLU A 178 19.36 1.41 -35.65
CA GLU A 178 19.10 0.04 -36.12
C GLU A 178 18.31 -0.80 -35.10
N THR A 179 18.75 -0.86 -33.84
CA THR A 179 18.08 -1.64 -32.78
C THR A 179 16.95 -0.89 -32.07
N LYS A 180 16.88 0.44 -32.27
CA LYS A 180 15.96 1.39 -31.61
C LYS A 180 16.22 1.59 -30.11
N ASP A 181 17.38 1.21 -29.63
CA ASP A 181 17.78 1.44 -28.24
C ASP A 181 18.31 2.87 -28.06
N ALA A 182 17.83 3.51 -26.99
CA ALA A 182 18.32 4.77 -26.48
C ALA A 182 18.83 4.61 -25.05
N TYR A 183 20.00 5.17 -24.77
CA TYR A 183 20.66 5.13 -23.46
C TYR A 183 20.85 6.56 -22.99
N PHE A 184 20.18 6.94 -21.90
CA PHE A 184 20.27 8.27 -21.30
C PHE A 184 21.04 8.19 -19.99
N LYS A 185 21.96 9.14 -19.75
CA LYS A 185 22.84 9.16 -18.58
C LYS A 185 22.97 10.55 -17.98
N LYS A 186 23.16 10.58 -16.65
CA LYS A 186 23.35 11.74 -15.77
C LYS A 186 22.20 12.73 -15.82
N ASN A 187 21.52 12.88 -14.68
CA ASN A 187 20.36 13.75 -14.50
C ASN A 187 19.23 13.47 -15.52
N VAL A 188 18.89 12.19 -15.72
CA VAL A 188 17.78 11.81 -16.60
C VAL A 188 16.46 12.18 -15.91
N ARG A 189 15.63 12.97 -16.59
CA ARG A 189 14.27 13.29 -16.19
C ARG A 189 13.32 13.05 -17.35
N LEU A 190 12.25 12.31 -17.09
CA LEU A 190 11.09 12.18 -17.96
C LEU A 190 9.91 12.90 -17.32
N VAL A 191 9.18 13.68 -18.12
CA VAL A 191 7.92 14.31 -17.77
C VAL A 191 6.89 13.88 -18.81
N ASP A 192 5.83 13.25 -18.35
CA ASP A 192 4.68 12.81 -19.14
C ASP A 192 3.39 13.38 -18.50
N PRO A 193 2.27 13.58 -19.22
CA PRO A 193 1.04 14.05 -18.61
C PRO A 193 0.50 13.17 -17.47
N GLU A 194 0.81 11.86 -17.47
CA GLU A 194 0.35 10.96 -16.41
C GLU A 194 1.37 10.71 -15.29
N TYR A 195 2.67 10.99 -15.51
CA TYR A 195 3.70 10.73 -14.50
C TYR A 195 5.00 11.51 -14.73
N THR A 196 5.77 11.67 -13.66
CA THR A 196 7.16 12.15 -13.73
C THR A 196 8.12 11.09 -13.23
N MET A 197 9.32 11.04 -13.81
CA MET A 197 10.37 10.09 -13.43
C MET A 197 11.75 10.76 -13.46
N ALA A 198 12.61 10.39 -12.52
CA ALA A 198 13.98 10.88 -12.37
C ALA A 198 14.93 9.73 -12.03
N THR A 199 16.07 9.66 -12.72
CA THR A 199 17.10 8.63 -12.53
C THR A 199 18.48 9.15 -12.98
N ASP A 200 19.55 8.46 -12.61
CA ASP A 200 20.86 8.71 -13.24
C ASP A 200 20.95 8.09 -14.63
N THR A 201 20.47 6.86 -14.82
CA THR A 201 20.63 6.11 -16.07
C THR A 201 19.33 5.40 -16.45
N LEU A 202 18.85 5.67 -17.66
CA LEU A 202 17.66 5.05 -18.25
C LEU A 202 18.03 4.37 -19.58
N LEU A 203 17.58 3.13 -19.73
CA LEU A 203 17.57 2.43 -21.01
C LEU A 203 16.14 2.49 -21.56
N TYR A 204 15.98 2.74 -22.87
CA TYR A 204 14.67 2.80 -23.50
C TYR A 204 14.71 2.25 -24.92
N ASN A 205 13.90 1.23 -25.24
CA ASN A 205 13.71 0.79 -26.62
C ASN A 205 12.47 1.49 -27.22
N VAL A 206 12.66 2.21 -28.33
CA VAL A 206 11.64 3.10 -28.90
C VAL A 206 10.49 2.34 -29.56
N ASP A 207 10.75 1.20 -30.22
CA ASP A 207 9.71 0.44 -30.93
C ASP A 207 8.99 -0.56 -30.01
N ALA A 208 9.68 -1.14 -29.02
CA ALA A 208 9.04 -1.97 -27.97
C ALA A 208 8.40 -1.16 -26.83
N GLN A 209 8.61 0.16 -26.81
CA GLN A 209 8.14 1.10 -25.77
C GLN A 209 8.49 0.65 -24.34
N LEU A 210 9.69 0.08 -24.18
CA LEU A 210 10.17 -0.53 -22.94
C LEU A 210 11.21 0.38 -22.29
N ALA A 211 10.87 0.92 -21.12
CA ALA A 211 11.78 1.65 -20.25
C ALA A 211 12.38 0.70 -19.21
N THR A 212 13.71 0.63 -19.11
CA THR A 212 14.43 -0.23 -18.16
C THR A 212 15.27 0.63 -17.21
N PHE A 213 15.04 0.45 -15.92
CA PHE A 213 15.70 1.17 -14.84
C PHE A 213 16.92 0.35 -14.38
N VAL A 214 18.09 0.98 -14.27
CA VAL A 214 19.35 0.32 -13.86
C VAL A 214 20.12 1.08 -12.78
N ALA A 215 19.48 2.12 -12.22
CA ALA A 215 20.01 3.04 -11.23
C ALA A 215 18.88 3.51 -10.30
N PRO A 216 19.18 4.08 -9.12
CA PRO A 216 18.18 4.67 -8.23
C PRO A 216 17.25 5.61 -8.98
N THR A 217 15.97 5.26 -8.98
CA THR A 217 14.93 5.87 -9.81
C THR A 217 13.76 6.26 -8.91
N THR A 218 13.25 7.47 -9.10
CA THR A 218 12.05 7.97 -8.43
C THR A 218 10.98 8.26 -9.48
N ILE A 219 9.78 7.72 -9.29
CA ILE A 219 8.61 7.89 -10.16
C ILE A 219 7.47 8.48 -9.32
N ASN A 220 6.65 9.35 -9.91
CA ASN A 220 5.44 9.90 -9.29
C ASN A 220 4.30 9.90 -10.33
N ASP A 221 3.24 9.13 -10.08
CA ASP A 221 2.05 8.98 -10.95
C ASP A 221 0.88 9.90 -10.54
N GLY A 222 1.17 10.96 -9.79
CA GLY A 222 0.20 11.92 -9.25
C GLY A 222 -0.59 11.39 -8.04
N LYS A 223 -0.62 10.08 -7.81
CA LYS A 223 -1.23 9.43 -6.64
C LYS A 223 -0.16 8.94 -5.66
N SER A 224 0.88 8.31 -6.18
CA SER A 224 1.89 7.59 -5.44
C SER A 224 3.31 8.01 -5.83
N ILE A 225 4.25 7.88 -4.90
CA ILE A 225 5.68 8.04 -5.15
C ILE A 225 6.33 6.67 -5.04
N ILE A 226 7.05 6.26 -6.08
CA ILE A 226 7.74 4.97 -6.17
C ILE A 226 9.25 5.24 -6.19
N HIS A 227 9.97 4.65 -5.25
CA HIS A 227 11.43 4.58 -5.25
C HIS A 227 11.88 3.15 -5.56
N THR A 228 12.81 2.96 -6.49
CA THR A 228 13.36 1.66 -6.87
C THR A 228 14.82 1.81 -7.33
N SER A 229 15.57 0.71 -7.45
CA SER A 229 16.94 0.73 -7.99
C SER A 229 17.10 -0.03 -9.32
N ASP A 230 16.14 -0.88 -9.70
CA ASP A 230 16.05 -1.48 -11.02
C ASP A 230 14.63 -1.99 -11.34
N GLY A 231 14.42 -2.41 -12.58
CA GLY A 231 13.14 -2.92 -13.06
C GLY A 231 12.86 -2.48 -14.49
N TYR A 232 11.61 -2.61 -14.92
CA TYR A 232 11.16 -2.11 -16.22
C TYR A 232 9.70 -1.66 -16.20
N TYR A 233 9.34 -0.81 -17.15
CA TYR A 233 7.97 -0.42 -17.46
C TYR A 233 7.74 -0.51 -18.97
N ASN A 234 6.75 -1.31 -19.36
CA ASN A 234 6.29 -1.41 -20.74
C ASN A 234 5.09 -0.47 -20.93
N MET A 235 5.26 0.55 -21.78
CA MET A 235 4.23 1.59 -21.98
C MET A 235 3.09 1.12 -22.89
N GLN A 236 3.28 0.06 -23.68
CA GLN A 236 2.28 -0.49 -24.60
C GLN A 236 1.17 -1.25 -23.86
N ASN A 237 1.51 -1.96 -22.78
CA ASN A 237 0.56 -2.76 -21.99
C ASN A 237 0.36 -2.25 -20.55
N GLY A 238 1.13 -1.25 -20.10
CA GLY A 238 1.06 -0.68 -18.76
C GLY A 238 1.60 -1.57 -17.64
N THR A 239 2.38 -2.62 -17.94
CA THR A 239 2.98 -3.48 -16.91
C THR A 239 4.32 -2.94 -16.43
N ALA A 240 4.49 -2.88 -15.11
CA ALA A 240 5.73 -2.58 -14.41
C ALA A 240 6.25 -3.80 -13.64
N ASN A 241 7.58 -3.91 -13.58
CA ASN A 241 8.31 -4.74 -12.63
C ASN A 241 9.32 -3.83 -11.93
N PHE A 242 9.42 -3.95 -10.61
CA PHE A 242 10.34 -3.19 -9.77
C PHE A 242 11.14 -4.16 -8.90
N GLY A 243 12.46 -4.01 -8.89
CA GLY A 243 13.38 -4.86 -8.15
C GLY A 243 14.21 -4.10 -7.11
N LYS A 244 15.10 -4.84 -6.43
CA LYS A 244 15.99 -4.33 -5.37
C LYS A 244 15.24 -3.55 -4.29
N ARG A 245 14.17 -4.16 -3.78
CA ARG A 245 13.35 -3.66 -2.68
C ARG A 245 12.73 -2.28 -2.94
N PRO A 246 11.85 -2.15 -3.95
CA PRO A 246 11.08 -0.93 -4.18
C PRO A 246 10.27 -0.50 -2.95
N VAL A 247 10.03 0.82 -2.85
CA VAL A 247 9.10 1.42 -1.88
C VAL A 247 8.07 2.22 -2.67
N ILE A 248 6.80 1.85 -2.52
CA ILE A 248 5.64 2.59 -3.04
C ILE A 248 4.99 3.30 -1.84
N GLN A 249 4.88 4.63 -1.90
CA GLN A 249 4.17 5.45 -0.92
C GLN A 249 2.91 6.05 -1.55
N ASP A 250 1.78 5.85 -0.90
CA ASP A 250 0.49 6.49 -1.19
C ASP A 250 0.02 7.20 0.09
N SER A 251 0.22 8.52 0.15
CA SER A 251 -0.05 9.35 1.34
C SER A 251 0.61 8.80 2.62
N THR A 252 -0.17 8.22 3.54
CA THR A 252 0.26 7.61 4.81
C THR A 252 0.53 6.10 4.72
N GLN A 253 0.26 5.49 3.56
CA GLN A 253 0.42 4.06 3.29
C GLN A 253 1.75 3.81 2.57
N PHE A 254 2.45 2.75 2.96
CA PHE A 254 3.71 2.31 2.38
C PHE A 254 3.64 0.82 2.05
N ILE A 255 4.11 0.45 0.85
CA ILE A 255 4.27 -0.93 0.41
C ILE A 255 5.74 -1.13 -0.01
N THR A 256 6.38 -2.19 0.48
CA THR A 256 7.69 -2.63 0.01
C THR A 256 7.80 -4.15 0.06
N ALA A 257 8.49 -4.73 -0.91
CA ALA A 257 8.86 -6.15 -1.00
C ALA A 257 10.11 -6.20 -1.90
N ASP A 258 10.83 -7.32 -1.92
CA ASP A 258 12.09 -7.42 -2.68
C ASP A 258 11.86 -7.29 -4.19
N HIS A 259 10.74 -7.80 -4.69
CA HIS A 259 10.21 -7.56 -6.03
C HIS A 259 8.72 -7.16 -5.98
N ILE A 260 8.31 -6.24 -6.86
CA ILE A 260 6.90 -5.88 -7.07
C ILE A 260 6.58 -5.86 -8.57
N ASN A 261 5.61 -6.66 -8.99
CA ASN A 261 4.96 -6.59 -10.29
C ASN A 261 3.66 -5.77 -10.18
N PHE A 262 3.33 -4.98 -11.20
CA PHE A 262 2.13 -4.14 -11.22
C PHE A 262 1.58 -3.97 -12.63
N ASN A 263 0.25 -3.93 -12.77
CA ASN A 263 -0.47 -3.62 -14.01
C ASN A 263 -1.27 -2.33 -13.84
N LYS A 264 -0.87 -1.27 -14.54
CA LYS A 264 -1.52 0.05 -14.48
C LYS A 264 -3.00 0.01 -14.89
N ALA A 265 -3.39 -0.88 -15.81
CA ALA A 265 -4.72 -0.91 -16.40
C ALA A 265 -5.76 -1.64 -15.54
N THR A 266 -5.35 -2.66 -14.77
CA THR A 266 -6.25 -3.36 -13.82
C THR A 266 -6.08 -2.88 -12.37
N GLY A 267 -5.02 -2.12 -12.09
CA GLY A 267 -4.61 -1.70 -10.75
C GLY A 267 -4.05 -2.85 -9.90
N GLU A 268 -3.88 -4.05 -10.47
CA GLU A 268 -3.44 -5.25 -9.76
C GLU A 268 -1.91 -5.28 -9.64
N GLY A 269 -1.42 -5.83 -8.53
CA GLY A 269 -0.01 -6.07 -8.33
C GLY A 269 0.26 -7.30 -7.48
N PHE A 270 1.48 -7.78 -7.57
CA PHE A 270 1.99 -8.93 -6.83
C PHE A 270 3.36 -8.59 -6.27
N ALA A 271 3.53 -8.78 -4.96
CA ALA A 271 4.73 -8.46 -4.21
C ALA A 271 5.31 -9.75 -3.61
N GLU A 272 6.62 -9.95 -3.73
CA GLU A 272 7.30 -11.19 -3.37
C GLU A 272 8.65 -10.93 -2.69
N GLY A 273 8.90 -11.68 -1.61
CA GLY A 273 10.06 -11.59 -0.73
C GLY A 273 9.92 -10.44 0.27
N ASN A 274 9.89 -10.78 1.58
CA ASN A 274 9.90 -9.78 2.66
C ASN A 274 8.88 -8.63 2.46
N PHE A 275 7.62 -8.95 2.14
CA PHE A 275 6.56 -7.96 1.95
C PHE A 275 6.24 -7.24 3.26
N VAL A 276 6.09 -5.92 3.18
CA VAL A 276 5.69 -5.02 4.26
C VAL A 276 4.67 -4.02 3.73
N TYR A 277 3.45 -4.07 4.27
CA TYR A 277 2.49 -2.98 4.24
C TYR A 277 2.57 -2.20 5.56
N ARG A 278 2.48 -0.87 5.52
CA ARG A 278 2.44 -0.01 6.70
C ARG A 278 1.51 1.18 6.49
N ASP A 279 0.56 1.35 7.40
CA ASP A 279 -0.32 2.52 7.49
C ASP A 279 0.08 3.35 8.71
N THR A 280 0.62 4.55 8.49
CA THR A 280 1.08 5.44 9.58
C THR A 280 -0.06 6.20 10.25
N ALA A 281 -1.24 6.31 9.63
CA ALA A 281 -2.42 6.96 10.21
C ALA A 281 -3.14 6.03 11.17
N GLN A 282 -3.34 4.76 10.78
CA GLN A 282 -3.97 3.75 11.63
C GLN A 282 -2.99 3.09 12.62
N GLY A 283 -1.69 3.20 12.38
CA GLY A 283 -0.66 2.55 13.21
C GLY A 283 -0.63 1.03 13.02
N VAL A 284 -0.92 0.56 11.81
CA VAL A 284 -0.98 -0.86 11.43
C VAL A 284 0.20 -1.19 10.52
N MET A 285 0.80 -2.36 10.72
CA MET A 285 1.79 -2.96 9.83
C MET A 285 1.37 -4.39 9.50
N VAL A 286 1.64 -4.86 8.28
CA VAL A 286 1.48 -6.27 7.90
C VAL A 286 2.75 -6.73 7.20
N LEU A 287 3.33 -7.84 7.68
CA LEU A 287 4.48 -8.54 7.10
C LEU A 287 4.00 -9.85 6.45
N ALA A 288 4.63 -10.30 5.37
CA ALA A 288 4.44 -11.64 4.77
C ALA A 288 5.58 -11.95 3.77
N GLU A 289 5.66 -13.18 3.24
CA GLU A 289 6.55 -13.43 2.09
C GLU A 289 5.92 -13.05 0.74
N LYS A 290 4.58 -13.13 0.62
CA LYS A 290 3.86 -12.78 -0.61
C LYS A 290 2.62 -11.94 -0.34
N SER A 291 2.28 -11.06 -1.27
CA SER A 291 1.02 -10.33 -1.25
C SER A 291 0.48 -10.04 -2.65
N PHE A 292 -0.81 -10.34 -2.86
CA PHE A 292 -1.58 -9.89 -4.02
C PHE A 292 -2.33 -8.62 -3.63
N PHE A 293 -2.17 -7.52 -4.36
CA PHE A 293 -2.82 -6.26 -4.05
C PHE A 293 -3.54 -5.67 -5.27
N ASN A 294 -4.46 -4.74 -5.01
CA ASN A 294 -5.05 -3.90 -6.04
C ASN A 294 -5.15 -2.46 -5.53
N ARG A 295 -4.41 -1.55 -6.19
CA ARG A 295 -4.33 -0.12 -5.86
C ARG A 295 -5.70 0.53 -5.88
N ASP A 296 -6.41 0.38 -6.99
CA ASP A 296 -7.64 1.13 -7.26
C ASP A 296 -8.83 0.63 -6.42
N LYS A 297 -8.77 -0.61 -5.91
CA LYS A 297 -9.69 -1.16 -4.89
C LYS A 297 -9.21 -0.97 -3.45
N ASN A 298 -7.97 -0.50 -3.22
CA ASN A 298 -7.32 -0.38 -1.91
C ASN A 298 -7.24 -1.70 -1.09
N THR A 299 -7.17 -2.84 -1.78
CA THR A 299 -7.18 -4.19 -1.18
C THR A 299 -5.80 -4.86 -1.23
N PHE A 300 -5.48 -5.69 -0.23
CA PHE A 300 -4.38 -6.66 -0.31
C PHE A 300 -4.72 -7.99 0.37
N LEU A 301 -4.07 -9.05 -0.09
CA LEU A 301 -4.14 -10.42 0.42
C LEU A 301 -2.71 -10.90 0.68
N ALA A 302 -2.32 -10.94 1.95
CA ALA A 302 -1.00 -11.36 2.41
C ALA A 302 -1.01 -12.83 2.83
N THR A 303 -0.02 -13.59 2.34
CA THR A 303 0.05 -15.05 2.39
C THR A 303 1.49 -15.50 2.64
N GLU A 304 1.68 -16.75 3.09
CA GLU A 304 2.98 -17.30 3.50
C GLU A 304 3.55 -16.53 4.71
N LYS A 305 3.20 -17.02 5.90
CA LYS A 305 3.52 -16.45 7.23
C LYS A 305 3.10 -14.98 7.44
N PRO A 306 1.84 -14.59 7.16
CA PRO A 306 1.41 -13.22 7.33
C PRO A 306 1.26 -12.84 8.82
N LEU A 307 1.87 -11.72 9.22
CA LEU A 307 1.82 -11.14 10.56
C LEU A 307 1.29 -9.70 10.49
N MET A 308 0.19 -9.40 11.17
CA MET A 308 -0.27 -8.04 11.43
C MET A 308 0.17 -7.56 12.82
N ILE A 309 0.59 -6.30 12.89
CA ILE A 309 0.98 -5.60 14.12
C ILE A 309 0.14 -4.33 14.23
N ILE A 310 -0.62 -4.19 15.31
CA ILE A 310 -1.43 -3.00 15.62
C ILE A 310 -0.80 -2.30 16.83
N LYS A 311 -0.25 -1.09 16.62
CA LYS A 311 0.39 -0.32 17.69
C LYS A 311 -0.64 0.18 18.72
N GLN A 312 -0.44 -0.13 20.00
CA GLN A 312 -1.20 0.43 21.12
C GLN A 312 -0.42 1.54 21.84
N GLU A 313 -0.87 1.97 23.02
CA GLU A 313 -0.19 3.01 23.81
C GLU A 313 1.03 2.46 24.59
N ALA A 314 0.88 1.27 25.19
CA ALA A 314 1.90 0.64 26.05
C ALA A 314 2.58 -0.61 25.45
N ASP A 315 1.94 -1.28 24.48
CA ASP A 315 2.41 -2.50 23.80
C ASP A 315 1.93 -2.49 22.33
N SER A 316 2.04 -3.60 21.61
CA SER A 316 1.42 -3.80 20.29
C SER A 316 0.71 -5.16 20.25
N LEU A 317 -0.42 -5.21 19.55
CA LEU A 317 -1.15 -6.45 19.32
C LEU A 317 -0.63 -7.13 18.05
N PHE A 318 -0.10 -8.33 18.20
CA PHE A 318 0.44 -9.18 17.14
C PHE A 318 -0.59 -10.23 16.75
N ILE A 319 -0.80 -10.44 15.45
CA ILE A 319 -1.85 -11.31 14.90
C ILE A 319 -1.29 -12.09 13.70
N THR A 320 -1.31 -13.42 13.76
CA THR A 320 -1.02 -14.30 12.60
C THR A 320 -2.25 -15.09 12.17
N ALA A 321 -2.24 -15.60 10.94
CA ALA A 321 -3.24 -16.47 10.32
C ALA A 321 -2.59 -17.21 9.13
N ASP A 322 -3.27 -18.18 8.51
CA ASP A 322 -2.79 -18.74 7.25
C ASP A 322 -2.85 -17.71 6.10
N THR A 323 -3.79 -16.78 6.18
CA THR A 323 -3.96 -15.68 5.21
C THR A 323 -4.57 -14.45 5.88
N LEU A 324 -3.98 -13.28 5.65
CA LEU A 324 -4.50 -11.97 6.09
C LEU A 324 -4.97 -11.14 4.89
N TYR A 325 -6.22 -10.70 4.91
CA TYR A 325 -6.81 -9.83 3.90
C TYR A 325 -7.13 -8.45 4.46
N SER A 326 -6.94 -7.39 3.67
CA SER A 326 -7.48 -6.06 3.94
C SER A 326 -8.18 -5.50 2.71
N GLY A 327 -9.21 -4.68 2.95
CA GLY A 327 -9.88 -3.89 1.94
C GLY A 327 -10.53 -2.64 2.56
N ILE A 328 -11.04 -1.77 1.70
CA ILE A 328 -11.90 -0.65 2.11
C ILE A 328 -13.35 -1.03 1.81
N ALA A 329 -14.20 -0.99 2.84
CA ALA A 329 -15.64 -1.02 2.69
C ALA A 329 -16.16 0.40 2.53
N TYR A 330 -16.92 0.67 1.46
CA TYR A 330 -17.58 1.97 1.29
C TYR A 330 -18.90 1.99 2.07
N ASP A 331 -19.04 3.02 2.90
CA ASP A 331 -20.05 3.07 3.95
C ASP A 331 -21.33 3.76 3.45
N THR A 332 -22.08 3.04 2.62
CA THR A 332 -23.42 3.47 2.21
C THR A 332 -24.38 3.36 3.40
N VAL A 333 -24.46 4.45 4.16
CA VAL A 333 -25.43 4.74 5.24
C VAL A 333 -25.11 4.14 6.62
N TYR A 334 -23.99 4.58 7.21
CA TYR A 334 -23.86 4.62 8.68
C TYR A 334 -24.73 5.76 9.25
N VAL A 335 -26.00 5.47 9.55
CA VAL A 335 -26.73 6.28 10.56
C VAL A 335 -26.11 5.93 11.91
N ARG A 336 -25.36 6.88 12.47
CA ARG A 336 -24.87 6.78 13.85
C ARG A 336 -26.09 6.84 14.77
N ASP A 337 -26.45 5.71 15.37
CA ASP A 337 -27.62 5.63 16.26
C ASP A 337 -27.41 6.54 17.48
N SER A 338 -28.17 7.63 17.55
CA SER A 338 -28.03 8.68 18.55
C SER A 338 -28.80 8.40 19.85
N THR A 339 -29.36 7.20 20.00
CA THR A 339 -30.06 6.77 21.22
C THR A 339 -29.16 6.71 22.47
N GLU A 340 -27.85 6.45 22.34
CA GLU A 340 -26.93 6.46 23.49
C GLU A 340 -26.77 7.87 24.11
N GLU A 341 -26.74 8.94 23.31
CA GLU A 341 -26.61 10.31 23.82
C GLU A 341 -27.89 10.83 24.48
N LEU A 342 -29.06 10.33 24.06
CA LEU A 342 -30.36 10.65 24.67
C LEU A 342 -30.50 10.06 26.08
N HIS A 343 -30.04 8.83 26.31
CA HIS A 343 -30.08 8.21 27.64
C HIS A 343 -29.14 8.90 28.64
N ALA A 344 -28.03 9.48 28.19
CA ALA A 344 -27.10 10.21 29.04
C ALA A 344 -27.65 11.56 29.55
N GLN A 345 -28.68 12.13 28.91
CA GLN A 345 -29.26 13.44 29.29
C GLN A 345 -30.54 13.34 30.14
N GLN A 346 -31.23 12.19 30.15
CA GLN A 346 -32.50 12.03 30.90
C GLN A 346 -32.34 11.61 32.36
N THR A 347 -31.15 11.14 32.79
CA THR A 347 -30.89 10.71 34.18
C THR A 347 -30.60 11.87 35.15
N GLY A 348 -30.61 13.12 34.67
CA GLY A 348 -30.33 14.32 35.48
C GLY A 348 -31.54 15.13 35.98
N ALA A 349 -32.78 14.68 35.72
CA ALA A 349 -33.98 15.44 36.06
C ALA A 349 -34.54 15.08 37.46
N GLU A 350 -34.63 16.06 38.37
CA GLU A 350 -35.27 15.89 39.68
C GLU A 350 -36.77 15.54 39.53
N ILE A 351 -37.19 14.38 40.01
CA ILE A 351 -38.61 14.03 40.11
C ILE A 351 -39.23 14.80 41.28
N ARG A 352 -39.81 15.96 40.99
CA ARG A 352 -40.71 16.65 41.92
C ARG A 352 -42.04 15.89 41.99
N THR A 353 -42.19 15.08 43.03
CA THR A 353 -43.44 14.40 43.34
C THR A 353 -44.48 15.39 43.86
N ASP A 354 -45.54 15.64 43.09
CA ASP A 354 -46.81 16.08 43.66
C ASP A 354 -47.99 15.66 42.78
N SER A 355 -49.18 15.56 43.38
CA SER A 355 -50.46 15.20 42.74
C SER A 355 -50.53 13.82 42.06
N LEU A 356 -50.92 12.77 42.82
CA LEU A 356 -52.09 11.91 42.54
C LEU A 356 -52.24 10.80 43.62
N ILE A 357 -52.96 11.09 44.70
CA ILE A 357 -53.40 10.09 45.71
C ILE A 357 -54.85 10.38 46.11
N THR A 358 -55.78 9.46 45.82
CA THR A 358 -57.14 9.46 46.41
C THR A 358 -57.70 8.03 46.62
N ALA A 359 -57.25 7.35 47.68
CA ALA A 359 -57.90 6.21 48.37
C ALA A 359 -58.24 4.94 47.49
N ILE A 360 -58.75 3.79 47.96
CA ILE A 360 -59.37 3.27 49.22
C ILE A 360 -59.03 1.75 49.31
N PRO A 361 -59.06 0.98 50.45
CA PRO A 361 -58.93 1.27 51.89
C PRO A 361 -57.67 0.57 52.51
N LYS A 362 -57.67 0.41 53.84
CA LYS A 362 -56.63 -0.17 54.71
C LYS A 362 -57.02 -1.58 55.20
N ALA A 363 -56.04 -2.47 55.33
CA ALA A 363 -56.14 -3.76 56.05
C ALA A 363 -54.98 -3.90 57.05
N GLU A 364 -55.05 -4.83 57.99
CA GLU A 364 -54.36 -4.74 59.28
C GLU A 364 -52.94 -5.35 59.32
N ARG A 365 -52.10 -4.84 60.24
CA ARG A 365 -50.79 -5.40 60.59
C ARG A 365 -50.90 -6.33 61.80
N SER A 366 -50.07 -7.37 61.81
CA SER A 366 -49.59 -8.03 63.03
C SER A 366 -48.07 -8.18 63.01
N GLU A 367 -47.42 -7.52 63.97
CA GLU A 367 -46.06 -7.78 64.47
C GLU A 367 -46.20 -8.53 65.82
N PRO A 368 -45.16 -9.12 66.47
CA PRO A 368 -43.71 -8.82 66.41
C PRO A 368 -42.86 -10.12 66.42
N PRO A 369 -41.60 -10.22 66.96
CA PRO A 369 -40.60 -9.21 67.34
C PRO A 369 -39.21 -9.41 66.66
N GLY A 370 -38.25 -8.52 66.93
CA GLY A 370 -36.90 -8.58 66.33
C GLY A 370 -35.72 -8.35 67.31
N LEU A 371 -34.51 -8.64 66.81
CA LEU A 371 -33.16 -8.50 67.39
C LEU A 371 -32.17 -8.49 66.19
N LEU A 372 -31.02 -7.79 66.10
CA LEU A 372 -30.35 -6.69 66.84
C LEU A 372 -29.46 -5.93 65.81
N PRO A 373 -28.95 -4.70 66.08
CA PRO A 373 -28.09 -3.98 65.14
C PRO A 373 -26.66 -4.55 65.05
N PRO A 374 -25.95 -4.40 63.91
CA PRO A 374 -24.56 -4.85 63.74
C PRO A 374 -23.55 -3.97 64.49
N ALA A 375 -22.43 -4.56 64.89
CA ALA A 375 -21.37 -3.90 65.66
C ALA A 375 -20.18 -3.41 64.80
N ASP A 376 -19.53 -2.34 65.23
CA ASP A 376 -18.33 -1.77 64.57
C ASP A 376 -17.12 -2.71 64.60
N ILE A 377 -16.42 -2.80 63.46
CA ILE A 377 -15.06 -3.35 63.36
C ILE A 377 -14.10 -2.27 62.85
N LYS A 378 -12.92 -2.19 63.47
CA LYS A 378 -12.02 -1.03 63.43
C LYS A 378 -11.02 -1.06 62.27
N LYS A 379 -10.61 0.13 61.82
CA LYS A 379 -9.52 0.32 60.85
C LYS A 379 -8.14 0.03 61.45
N ALA A 380 -7.36 -0.80 60.77
CA ALA A 380 -5.90 -0.87 60.79
C ALA A 380 -5.43 -1.41 59.41
N GLY A 381 -4.20 -1.22 58.92
CA GLY A 381 -3.09 -0.39 59.35
C GLY A 381 -1.96 -0.51 58.32
N LYS A 382 -1.33 0.58 57.86
CA LYS A 382 -0.34 0.53 56.76
C LYS A 382 1.01 -0.10 57.20
N PRO A 383 1.55 -1.10 56.49
CA PRO A 383 2.96 -1.50 56.64
C PRO A 383 3.93 -0.43 56.11
N ALA A 384 5.14 -0.39 56.65
CA ALA A 384 6.13 0.65 56.36
C ALA A 384 7.11 0.30 55.23
N ARG A 385 7.55 1.34 54.50
CA ARG A 385 8.44 1.27 53.33
C ARG A 385 9.91 1.12 53.75
N ARG A 386 10.50 -0.07 53.60
CA ARG A 386 11.93 -0.33 53.90
C ARG A 386 12.79 0.01 52.69
N LYS A 387 13.71 0.98 52.80
CA LYS A 387 14.71 1.28 51.76
C LYS A 387 15.84 0.27 51.81
N MET A 388 16.27 -0.21 50.64
CA MET A 388 17.61 -0.75 50.41
C MET A 388 18.19 -0.05 49.18
N ASN A 389 19.43 0.43 49.28
CA ASN A 389 20.14 0.98 48.13
C ASN A 389 20.80 -0.18 47.37
N ARG A 390 20.57 -0.27 46.06
CA ARG A 390 21.39 -1.04 45.12
C ARG A 390 21.51 -0.19 43.86
N ALA A 391 22.72 -0.07 43.32
CA ALA A 391 22.98 0.77 42.15
C ALA A 391 22.26 0.21 40.90
N GLU A 392 21.84 1.12 40.03
CA GLU A 392 21.31 0.79 38.71
C GLU A 392 22.45 0.30 37.80
N PRO A 393 22.31 -0.87 37.13
CA PRO A 393 23.02 -1.14 35.91
C PRO A 393 22.32 -0.40 34.75
N GLU A 394 23.08 0.25 33.87
CA GLU A 394 22.53 0.86 32.66
C GLU A 394 21.90 -0.21 31.74
N PRO A 395 20.82 0.11 31.00
CA PRO A 395 20.16 -0.85 30.12
C PRO A 395 21.07 -1.21 28.92
N PRO A 396 21.38 -2.51 28.71
CA PRO A 396 22.17 -2.92 27.56
C PRO A 396 21.35 -2.88 26.28
N GLY A 397 21.95 -2.39 25.19
CA GLY A 397 21.54 -2.67 23.81
C GLY A 397 20.17 -2.14 23.38
N GLN A 398 20.14 -0.93 22.80
CA GLN A 398 19.22 -0.69 21.69
C GLN A 398 19.76 -1.45 20.46
N GLU A 399 19.39 -2.71 20.30
CA GLU A 399 19.66 -3.42 19.04
C GLU A 399 18.81 -2.83 17.92
N ASP A 400 19.40 -2.71 16.73
CA ASP A 400 18.85 -1.90 15.64
C ASP A 400 17.51 -2.43 15.11
N ILE A 401 16.45 -1.65 15.32
CA ILE A 401 15.30 -1.68 14.39
C ILE A 401 15.85 -1.32 13.02
N VAL A 402 15.92 -2.32 12.14
CA VAL A 402 16.52 -2.23 10.80
C VAL A 402 15.99 -0.99 10.08
N LYS A 403 16.83 0.05 10.00
CA LYS A 403 16.59 1.19 9.14
C LYS A 403 16.64 0.70 7.71
N ALA A 404 15.48 0.61 7.07
CA ALA A 404 15.41 0.45 5.63
C ALA A 404 16.35 1.48 4.97
N PRO A 405 17.21 1.07 4.02
CA PRO A 405 18.24 1.94 3.49
C PRO A 405 17.60 3.20 2.92
N ALA A 406 18.04 4.36 3.42
CA ALA A 406 17.55 5.65 2.95
C ALA A 406 18.07 5.91 1.54
N LEU A 407 17.35 5.38 0.54
CA LEU A 407 17.48 5.80 -0.86
C LEU A 407 17.31 7.32 -0.88
N THR A 408 18.39 8.06 -1.15
CA THR A 408 18.35 9.51 -1.26
C THR A 408 17.45 9.86 -2.44
N PRO A 409 16.26 10.47 -2.22
CA PRO A 409 15.34 10.72 -3.33
C PRO A 409 15.97 11.69 -4.31
N ILE A 410 16.02 11.34 -5.60
CA ILE A 410 16.40 12.29 -6.64
C ILE A 410 15.26 13.31 -6.69
N PRO A 411 15.49 14.61 -6.38
CA PRO A 411 14.40 15.55 -6.22
C PRO A 411 13.55 15.65 -7.49
N LEU A 412 12.26 15.40 -7.35
CA LEU A 412 11.27 15.86 -8.32
C LEU A 412 11.23 17.39 -8.29
N PRO A 413 11.01 18.07 -9.43
CA PRO A 413 10.94 19.52 -9.43
C PRO A 413 9.62 19.92 -8.77
N GLN A 414 9.65 21.01 -7.99
CA GLN A 414 8.40 21.69 -7.66
C GLN A 414 7.75 22.15 -8.98
N GLN A 415 6.44 21.96 -9.12
CA GLN A 415 5.71 22.58 -10.23
C GLN A 415 5.75 24.09 -10.03
N THR A 416 6.61 24.77 -10.79
CA THR A 416 6.66 26.24 -10.79
C THR A 416 5.49 26.77 -11.60
N ASP A 417 4.44 27.24 -10.89
CA ASP A 417 3.28 27.95 -11.46
C ASP A 417 3.74 29.19 -12.23
N THR A 418 4.09 28.97 -13.50
CA THR A 418 4.60 30.00 -14.40
C THR A 418 3.43 30.48 -15.23
N SER A 419 2.62 31.34 -14.61
CA SER A 419 1.42 31.92 -15.21
C SER A 419 1.76 32.79 -16.42
N LEU A 420 1.82 32.17 -17.61
CA LEU A 420 2.00 32.86 -18.89
C LEU A 420 0.73 33.63 -19.25
N GLN A 421 0.58 34.82 -18.68
CA GLN A 421 -0.35 35.83 -19.17
C GLN A 421 0.02 36.18 -20.61
N ARG A 422 -0.77 35.68 -21.57
CA ARG A 422 -0.87 36.24 -22.91
C ARG A 422 -2.24 36.85 -23.09
N THR A 423 -2.31 38.16 -22.87
CA THR A 423 -3.44 38.98 -23.28
C THR A 423 -3.62 38.86 -24.79
N VAL A 424 -4.73 38.29 -25.22
CA VAL A 424 -5.24 38.43 -26.59
C VAL A 424 -6.61 39.07 -26.45
N GLN A 425 -6.74 40.31 -26.91
CA GLN A 425 -8.04 40.95 -27.04
C GLN A 425 -8.79 40.33 -28.22
N ALA A 426 -10.03 39.94 -27.99
CA ALA A 426 -11.04 39.74 -29.01
C ALA A 426 -12.34 40.34 -28.45
N GLU A 427 -12.94 41.26 -29.19
CA GLU A 427 -14.14 41.99 -28.76
C GLU A 427 -15.42 41.23 -29.14
N ASP A 428 -16.52 41.61 -28.48
CA ASP A 428 -17.92 41.35 -28.83
C ASP A 428 -18.36 39.94 -29.27
N SER A 429 -19.06 39.26 -28.36
CA SER A 429 -20.52 39.02 -28.56
C SER A 429 -21.20 38.47 -27.30
N THR A 430 -21.96 39.31 -26.61
CA THR A 430 -22.89 38.89 -25.54
C THR A 430 -24.22 38.43 -26.13
N GLY A 431 -24.42 37.11 -26.26
CA GLY A 431 -25.67 36.56 -26.80
C GLY A 431 -25.92 35.09 -26.44
N ASN A 432 -27.03 34.85 -25.73
CA ASN A 432 -27.77 33.59 -25.60
C ASN A 432 -27.00 32.29 -25.31
N LEU A 433 -27.05 31.81 -24.06
CA LEU A 433 -27.01 30.36 -23.75
C LEU A 433 -27.58 30.00 -22.35
N GLN A 434 -28.78 30.49 -22.02
CA GLN A 434 -29.57 30.04 -20.87
C GLN A 434 -30.85 29.24 -21.27
N ASP A 435 -31.14 29.10 -22.56
CA ASP A 435 -32.40 28.56 -23.09
C ASP A 435 -32.28 27.09 -23.57
N SER A 436 -31.70 26.21 -22.73
CA SER A 436 -31.47 24.80 -23.09
C SER A 436 -31.68 23.77 -21.96
N LEU A 437 -32.21 24.19 -20.79
CA LEU A 437 -32.56 23.27 -19.69
C LEU A 437 -34.00 23.43 -19.13
N GLN A 438 -34.89 24.15 -19.82
CA GLN A 438 -36.31 24.27 -19.46
C GLN A 438 -37.25 23.75 -20.55
N LYS A 439 -37.19 22.45 -20.89
CA LYS A 439 -38.18 21.83 -21.81
C LYS A 439 -38.41 20.32 -21.69
N THR A 440 -38.25 19.76 -20.49
CA THR A 440 -38.71 18.39 -20.16
C THR A 440 -39.52 18.45 -18.86
N VAL A 441 -40.50 17.54 -18.70
CA VAL A 441 -41.43 17.44 -17.56
C VAL A 441 -42.50 18.54 -17.47
N GLN A 442 -43.40 18.62 -18.47
CA GLN A 442 -44.73 19.24 -18.27
C GLN A 442 -45.79 18.73 -19.27
N GLN A 443 -46.24 17.47 -19.14
CA GLN A 443 -47.58 17.07 -19.66
C GLN A 443 -48.07 15.73 -19.07
N ALA A 444 -48.85 15.81 -18.00
CA ALA A 444 -49.71 14.73 -17.49
C ALA A 444 -50.81 15.35 -16.61
N THR A 445 -51.84 15.91 -17.24
CA THR A 445 -52.95 16.59 -16.53
C THR A 445 -54.10 15.63 -16.25
N LEU A 446 -54.48 15.49 -14.97
CA LEU A 446 -55.85 15.16 -14.57
C LEU A 446 -56.31 16.14 -13.47
N LYS A 447 -57.57 16.54 -13.56
CA LYS A 447 -58.35 17.21 -12.50
C LYS A 447 -58.94 16.08 -11.61
N ASP A 448 -59.36 16.29 -10.36
CA ASP A 448 -60.27 17.34 -9.90
C ASP A 448 -60.26 17.52 -8.36
N SER A 449 -60.90 18.59 -7.87
CA SER A 449 -61.50 18.89 -6.55
C SER A 449 -61.31 17.90 -5.36
N ALA A 450 -61.14 18.33 -4.10
CA ALA A 450 -61.72 19.51 -3.43
C ALA A 450 -60.99 19.89 -2.10
N ALA A 451 -61.46 20.98 -1.45
CA ALA A 451 -61.28 21.35 -0.02
C ALA A 451 -59.83 21.38 0.54
N LYS A 452 -59.27 22.57 0.79
CA LYS A 452 -59.36 23.26 2.10
C LYS A 452 -58.96 22.39 3.31
N ASP A 453 -57.75 22.64 3.80
CA ASP A 453 -57.64 23.16 5.16
C ASP A 453 -56.44 24.11 5.31
N ILE A 454 -56.46 24.99 6.31
CA ILE A 454 -55.40 25.97 6.56
C ILE A 454 -54.72 25.63 7.89
N VAL A 455 -53.47 25.21 7.83
CA VAL A 455 -52.60 25.07 9.01
C VAL A 455 -51.46 26.08 8.87
N ALA A 456 -51.04 26.67 10.01
CA ALA A 456 -50.15 27.83 10.03
C ALA A 456 -48.76 27.53 9.41
N ALA A 457 -48.18 28.56 8.79
CA ALA A 457 -46.80 28.52 8.34
C ALA A 457 -45.86 28.57 9.55
N ASP A 458 -45.49 27.39 10.05
CA ASP A 458 -44.47 27.28 11.09
C ASP A 458 -43.11 27.76 10.56
N LYS A 459 -42.34 28.44 11.41
CA LYS A 459 -41.03 28.99 11.04
C LYS A 459 -40.00 27.88 11.05
N VAL A 460 -39.90 27.16 9.93
CA VAL A 460 -38.73 26.32 9.63
C VAL A 460 -37.50 27.23 9.59
N GLU A 461 -36.76 27.29 10.70
CA GLU A 461 -35.43 27.87 10.71
C GLU A 461 -34.59 27.17 9.63
N LYS A 462 -33.80 27.94 8.89
CA LYS A 462 -32.83 27.35 7.97
C LYS A 462 -31.78 26.63 8.81
N ILE A 463 -31.97 25.32 8.99
CA ILE A 463 -30.92 24.40 9.41
C ILE A 463 -29.75 24.67 8.47
N ALA A 464 -28.69 25.29 8.99
CA ALA A 464 -27.48 25.50 8.23
C ALA A 464 -27.01 24.12 7.75
N PRO A 465 -26.61 23.96 6.47
CA PRO A 465 -26.12 22.68 5.99
C PRO A 465 -24.91 22.30 6.85
N ARG A 466 -25.07 21.30 7.72
CA ARG A 466 -23.95 20.69 8.44
C ARG A 466 -22.97 20.24 7.37
N GLU A 467 -21.69 20.57 7.55
CA GLU A 467 -20.64 19.99 6.73
C GLU A 467 -20.69 18.47 6.96
N ILE A 468 -21.20 17.75 5.95
CA ILE A 468 -21.23 16.29 5.97
C ILE A 468 -19.82 15.85 5.62
N ASP A 469 -19.03 15.52 6.64
CA ASP A 469 -17.67 15.01 6.51
C ASP A 469 -17.68 13.60 5.88
N ARG A 470 -17.87 13.60 4.56
CA ARG A 470 -18.05 12.42 3.70
C ARG A 470 -16.71 11.72 3.43
N ILE A 471 -16.17 11.08 4.46
CA ILE A 471 -15.16 10.04 4.31
C ILE A 471 -15.83 8.69 4.56
N ASP A 472 -16.68 8.30 3.60
CA ASP A 472 -17.54 7.11 3.63
C ASP A 472 -16.73 5.82 3.37
N SER A 473 -15.59 5.61 4.03
CA SER A 473 -14.68 4.51 3.71
C SER A 473 -14.00 3.92 4.95
N VAL A 474 -14.10 2.61 5.14
CA VAL A 474 -13.61 1.89 6.32
C VAL A 474 -12.59 0.84 5.91
N ARG A 475 -11.32 0.99 6.32
CA ARG A 475 -10.35 -0.10 6.20
C ARG A 475 -10.68 -1.19 7.23
N PHE A 476 -10.89 -2.40 6.74
CA PHE A 476 -11.07 -3.61 7.54
C PHE A 476 -9.97 -4.62 7.26
N PHE A 477 -9.83 -5.58 8.17
CA PHE A 477 -8.88 -6.68 8.12
C PHE A 477 -9.61 -8.00 8.42
N LYS A 478 -9.22 -9.08 7.77
CA LYS A 478 -9.72 -10.45 8.00
C LYS A 478 -8.54 -11.40 8.11
N GLY A 479 -8.59 -12.30 9.09
CA GLY A 479 -7.70 -13.45 9.18
C GLY A 479 -8.48 -14.71 8.90
N PHE A 480 -7.94 -15.57 8.04
CA PHE A 480 -8.54 -16.85 7.66
C PHE A 480 -7.63 -17.99 8.10
N HIS A 481 -8.21 -18.91 8.85
CA HIS A 481 -7.61 -20.12 9.41
C HIS A 481 -6.42 -19.89 10.36
N HIS A 482 -6.37 -20.72 11.41
CA HIS A 482 -5.32 -20.76 12.44
C HIS A 482 -4.96 -19.38 13.03
N VAL A 483 -5.96 -18.50 13.22
CA VAL A 483 -5.73 -17.17 13.77
C VAL A 483 -5.18 -17.27 15.20
N LYS A 484 -4.00 -16.69 15.42
CA LYS A 484 -3.37 -16.50 16.74
C LYS A 484 -3.22 -15.00 17.00
N MET A 485 -3.48 -14.58 18.25
CA MET A 485 -3.35 -13.19 18.69
C MET A 485 -2.55 -13.12 20.00
N PHE A 486 -1.60 -12.19 20.09
CA PHE A 486 -0.79 -11.96 21.28
C PHE A 486 -0.57 -10.46 21.56
N ALA A 487 -0.85 -10.06 22.80
CA ALA A 487 -0.32 -8.90 23.49
C ALA A 487 -0.07 -9.30 24.96
N ASP A 488 0.72 -8.54 25.71
CA ASP A 488 1.07 -8.92 27.10
C ASP A 488 -0.18 -9.01 28.02
N SER A 489 -1.22 -8.23 27.71
CA SER A 489 -2.47 -8.16 28.47
C SER A 489 -3.55 -9.17 28.05
N MET A 490 -3.49 -9.70 26.83
CA MET A 490 -4.52 -10.53 26.22
C MET A 490 -3.94 -11.41 25.12
N GLN A 491 -4.29 -12.70 25.11
CA GLN A 491 -3.96 -13.64 24.05
C GLN A 491 -5.26 -14.26 23.52
N ALA A 492 -5.30 -14.68 22.25
CA ALA A 492 -6.46 -15.37 21.71
C ALA A 492 -6.10 -16.33 20.57
N VAL A 493 -6.98 -17.30 20.31
CA VAL A 493 -7.00 -18.10 19.09
C VAL A 493 -8.43 -18.28 18.58
N CYS A 494 -8.58 -18.46 17.28
CA CYS A 494 -9.83 -18.87 16.63
C CYS A 494 -9.51 -19.48 15.26
N ASP A 495 -10.51 -20.01 14.55
CA ASP A 495 -10.33 -20.29 13.12
C ASP A 495 -10.13 -18.99 12.33
N SER A 496 -11.10 -18.08 12.40
CA SER A 496 -11.14 -16.90 11.53
C SER A 496 -11.53 -15.65 12.32
N MET A 497 -11.02 -14.48 11.90
CA MET A 497 -11.31 -13.19 12.54
C MET A 497 -11.66 -12.07 11.54
N MET A 498 -12.34 -11.04 12.04
CA MET A 498 -12.48 -9.75 11.36
C MET A 498 -12.28 -8.59 12.33
N PHE A 499 -11.57 -7.55 11.89
CA PHE A 499 -11.36 -6.30 12.62
C PHE A 499 -11.65 -5.10 11.70
N SER A 500 -12.21 -4.02 12.24
CA SER A 500 -12.26 -2.72 11.56
C SER A 500 -11.85 -1.60 12.52
N ALA A 501 -11.17 -0.58 12.00
CA ALA A 501 -10.72 0.54 12.82
C ALA A 501 -11.87 1.51 13.19
N ARG A 502 -12.89 1.66 12.33
CA ARG A 502 -14.00 2.63 12.54
C ARG A 502 -14.95 2.20 13.65
N ASP A 503 -15.35 0.93 13.67
CA ASP A 503 -16.12 0.38 14.78
C ASP A 503 -15.24 -0.04 15.97
N SER A 504 -13.94 -0.26 15.74
CA SER A 504 -12.96 -0.73 16.74
C SER A 504 -13.37 -2.08 17.38
N ILE A 505 -14.05 -2.94 16.61
CA ILE A 505 -14.52 -4.26 17.04
C ILE A 505 -13.66 -5.36 16.42
N PHE A 506 -13.10 -6.24 17.26
CA PHE A 506 -12.60 -7.55 16.85
C PHE A 506 -13.74 -8.56 16.93
N ARG A 507 -13.89 -9.38 15.90
CA ARG A 507 -14.88 -10.46 15.81
C ARG A 507 -14.14 -11.76 15.54
N LEU A 508 -14.28 -12.74 16.43
CA LEU A 508 -13.57 -14.02 16.41
C LEU A 508 -14.59 -15.15 16.20
N PHE A 509 -14.34 -16.05 15.25
CA PHE A 509 -15.31 -17.02 14.75
C PHE A 509 -14.76 -18.45 14.76
N ASN A 510 -15.67 -19.41 14.98
CA ASN A 510 -15.46 -20.86 15.06
C ASN A 510 -14.43 -21.27 16.13
N ASP A 511 -14.94 -21.75 17.27
CA ASP A 511 -14.17 -22.13 18.47
C ASP A 511 -13.14 -21.04 18.93
N PRO A 512 -13.54 -19.75 19.03
CA PRO A 512 -12.71 -18.70 19.61
C PRO A 512 -12.46 -18.91 21.11
N VAL A 513 -11.20 -18.70 21.51
CA VAL A 513 -10.75 -18.72 22.90
C VAL A 513 -9.90 -17.49 23.16
N VAL A 514 -10.19 -16.75 24.23
CA VAL A 514 -9.48 -15.54 24.65
C VAL A 514 -8.98 -15.74 26.09
N TRP A 515 -7.71 -15.43 26.35
CA TRP A 515 -7.11 -15.47 27.68
C TRP A 515 -6.66 -14.09 28.14
N SER A 516 -6.78 -13.85 29.45
CA SER A 516 -6.06 -12.77 30.14
C SER A 516 -5.68 -13.26 31.53
N LYS A 517 -4.38 -13.24 31.84
CA LYS A 517 -3.81 -13.81 33.07
C LYS A 517 -4.28 -15.25 33.30
N GLU A 518 -4.86 -15.55 34.46
CA GLU A 518 -5.39 -16.87 34.85
C GLU A 518 -6.86 -17.09 34.44
N SER A 519 -7.39 -16.31 33.48
CA SER A 519 -8.78 -16.44 32.99
C SER A 519 -8.84 -16.71 31.49
N GLN A 520 -9.83 -17.53 31.10
CA GLN A 520 -10.16 -17.93 29.74
C GLN A 520 -11.64 -17.66 29.48
N ILE A 521 -11.97 -17.18 28.29
CA ILE A 521 -13.34 -17.01 27.77
C ILE A 521 -13.43 -17.75 26.42
N SER A 522 -14.49 -18.50 26.22
CA SER A 522 -14.77 -19.24 24.97
C SER A 522 -16.27 -19.30 24.67
N GLY A 523 -16.62 -19.46 23.40
CA GLY A 523 -17.98 -19.64 22.88
C GLY A 523 -17.92 -19.94 21.38
N ASP A 524 -19.03 -19.84 20.65
CA ASP A 524 -19.03 -20.08 19.19
C ASP A 524 -18.60 -18.82 18.40
N THR A 525 -18.87 -17.63 18.94
CA THR A 525 -18.41 -16.33 18.40
C THR A 525 -18.13 -15.35 19.54
N ILE A 526 -17.05 -14.58 19.43
CA ILE A 526 -16.70 -13.52 20.40
C ILE A 526 -16.58 -12.17 19.68
N HIS A 527 -17.27 -11.15 20.20
CA HIS A 527 -17.06 -9.76 19.83
C HIS A 527 -16.33 -9.02 20.95
N LEU A 528 -15.19 -8.41 20.65
CA LEU A 528 -14.45 -7.54 21.56
C LEU A 528 -14.48 -6.10 21.03
N TYR A 529 -15.23 -5.25 21.73
CA TYR A 529 -15.38 -3.83 21.45
C TYR A 529 -14.28 -3.06 22.18
N THR A 530 -13.51 -2.26 21.43
CA THR A 530 -12.45 -1.43 22.00
C THR A 530 -12.71 0.06 21.78
N LYS A 531 -12.26 0.90 22.71
CA LYS A 531 -12.32 2.36 22.63
C LYS A 531 -10.99 2.92 23.12
N ASN A 532 -10.38 3.80 22.34
CA ASN A 532 -9.00 4.28 22.55
C ASN A 532 -8.01 3.12 22.80
N LYS A 533 -8.18 2.01 22.07
CA LYS A 533 -7.37 0.77 22.14
C LYS A 533 -7.46 0.01 23.48
N LYS A 534 -8.37 0.37 24.39
CA LYS A 534 -8.73 -0.38 25.61
C LYS A 534 -10.03 -1.17 25.39
N PRO A 535 -10.26 -2.30 26.08
CA PRO A 535 -11.55 -2.99 26.02
C PRO A 535 -12.66 -2.15 26.67
N GLN A 536 -13.85 -2.16 26.07
CA GLN A 536 -15.07 -1.52 26.58
C GLN A 536 -16.19 -2.54 26.82
N ARG A 537 -16.39 -3.49 25.89
CA ARG A 537 -17.38 -4.58 26.00
C ARG A 537 -16.82 -5.85 25.38
N VAL A 538 -17.12 -7.00 25.97
CA VAL A 538 -16.99 -8.31 25.32
C VAL A 538 -18.37 -8.97 25.28
N GLU A 539 -18.71 -9.58 24.15
CA GLU A 539 -19.89 -10.40 23.97
C GLU A 539 -19.45 -11.79 23.53
N VAL A 540 -19.98 -12.82 24.18
CA VAL A 540 -19.72 -14.22 23.90
C VAL A 540 -21.05 -14.86 23.52
N TRP A 541 -21.13 -15.34 22.29
CA TRP A 541 -22.35 -15.81 21.64
C TRP A 541 -22.30 -17.32 21.42
N GLU A 542 -23.33 -18.00 21.95
CA GLU A 542 -23.51 -19.46 22.02
C GLU A 542 -22.39 -20.23 22.73
N ASN A 543 -22.79 -21.29 23.45
CA ASN A 543 -21.91 -22.12 24.30
C ASN A 543 -20.99 -21.32 25.24
N ALA A 544 -21.41 -20.11 25.63
CA ALA A 544 -20.56 -19.13 26.28
C ALA A 544 -20.08 -19.61 27.66
N PHE A 545 -18.76 -19.68 27.83
CA PHE A 545 -18.10 -20.24 29.00
C PHE A 545 -16.90 -19.36 29.39
N SER A 546 -16.87 -18.89 30.63
CA SER A 546 -15.74 -18.23 31.28
C SER A 546 -15.18 -19.15 32.39
N ILE A 547 -13.86 -19.29 32.42
CA ILE A 547 -13.12 -20.09 33.39
C ILE A 547 -12.02 -19.22 33.99
N SER A 548 -11.95 -19.11 35.31
CA SER A 548 -10.85 -18.46 36.03
C SER A 548 -10.19 -19.45 36.97
N LYS A 549 -8.91 -19.74 36.77
CA LYS A 549 -8.11 -20.62 37.62
C LYS A 549 -7.90 -19.97 38.99
N SER A 550 -8.24 -20.69 40.06
CA SER A 550 -8.14 -20.22 41.45
C SER A 550 -6.91 -20.81 42.16
N ASN A 551 -6.61 -22.08 41.88
CA ASN A 551 -5.30 -22.71 42.08
C ASN A 551 -5.13 -23.81 41.01
N ASP A 552 -4.15 -24.71 41.14
CA ASP A 552 -3.91 -25.76 40.14
C ASP A 552 -5.04 -26.80 40.01
N GLU A 553 -5.92 -26.93 41.00
CA GLU A 553 -7.01 -27.93 41.04
C GLU A 553 -8.42 -27.32 40.98
N LEU A 554 -8.58 -26.05 41.36
CA LEU A 554 -9.88 -25.37 41.55
C LEU A 554 -10.05 -24.24 40.54
N PHE A 555 -11.18 -24.26 39.84
CA PHE A 555 -11.50 -23.33 38.75
C PHE A 555 -12.89 -22.73 38.99
N ASN A 556 -12.93 -21.41 39.12
CA ASN A 556 -14.17 -20.65 39.08
C ASN A 556 -14.73 -20.71 37.65
N GLN A 557 -16.03 -20.97 37.52
CA GLN A 557 -16.68 -21.27 36.24
C GLN A 557 -17.99 -20.49 36.12
N LEU A 558 -18.24 -19.93 34.94
CA LEU A 558 -19.50 -19.28 34.58
C LEU A 558 -19.86 -19.69 33.16
N LYS A 559 -21.07 -20.20 32.94
CA LYS A 559 -21.56 -20.52 31.59
C LYS A 559 -22.99 -20.03 31.38
N GLY A 560 -23.40 -19.95 30.12
CA GLY A 560 -24.78 -19.73 29.67
C GLY A 560 -24.86 -19.75 28.14
N ASN A 561 -26.03 -19.46 27.57
CA ASN A 561 -26.17 -19.24 26.12
C ASN A 561 -25.36 -18.00 25.67
N THR A 562 -25.32 -16.95 26.49
CA THR A 562 -24.45 -15.78 26.24
C THR A 562 -23.76 -15.31 27.52
N ILE A 563 -22.55 -14.74 27.37
CA ILE A 563 -21.85 -14.00 28.43
C ILE A 563 -21.47 -12.62 27.88
N ASN A 564 -21.82 -11.56 28.60
CA ASN A 564 -21.52 -10.18 28.24
C ASN A 564 -20.72 -9.53 29.37
N GLY A 565 -19.53 -9.02 29.09
CA GLY A 565 -18.66 -8.33 30.05
C GLY A 565 -18.48 -6.86 29.69
N TYR A 566 -18.58 -5.98 30.68
CA TYR A 566 -18.46 -4.53 30.54
C TYR A 566 -17.24 -4.02 31.30
N PHE A 567 -16.52 -3.07 30.70
CA PHE A 567 -15.24 -2.57 31.20
C PHE A 567 -15.25 -1.07 31.43
N GLN A 568 -14.68 -0.64 32.56
CA GLN A 568 -14.45 0.74 32.94
C GLN A 568 -12.93 1.00 32.95
N ASP A 569 -12.47 1.96 32.16
CA ASP A 569 -11.04 2.29 31.95
C ASP A 569 -10.11 1.14 31.52
N GLY A 570 -10.69 0.01 31.10
CA GLY A 570 -10.01 -1.24 30.73
C GLY A 570 -10.06 -2.34 31.80
N GLU A 571 -10.64 -2.07 32.97
CA GLU A 571 -10.88 -3.06 34.04
C GLU A 571 -12.33 -3.56 33.99
N ILE A 572 -12.57 -4.84 34.27
CA ILE A 572 -13.92 -5.42 34.18
C ILE A 572 -14.77 -5.02 35.39
N GLU A 573 -15.95 -4.45 35.12
CA GLU A 573 -16.88 -3.90 36.13
C GLU A 573 -18.08 -4.82 36.34
N HIS A 574 -18.67 -5.33 35.25
CA HIS A 574 -19.90 -6.12 35.29
C HIS A 574 -19.86 -7.26 34.27
N ILE A 575 -20.33 -8.44 34.69
CA ILE A 575 -20.48 -9.63 33.83
C ILE A 575 -21.93 -10.10 33.91
N THR A 576 -22.53 -10.44 32.78
CA THR A 576 -23.89 -10.97 32.65
C THR A 576 -23.89 -12.27 31.88
N ALA A 577 -24.20 -13.40 32.54
CA ALA A 577 -24.51 -14.67 31.88
C ALA A 577 -26.04 -14.82 31.73
N LYS A 578 -26.51 -15.27 30.56
CA LYS A 578 -27.94 -15.42 30.25
C LYS A 578 -28.25 -16.75 29.56
N GLY A 579 -29.41 -17.32 29.91
CA GLY A 579 -29.94 -18.56 29.33
C GLY A 579 -29.23 -19.79 29.91
N SER A 580 -29.97 -20.61 30.68
CA SER A 580 -29.44 -21.78 31.39
C SER A 580 -28.11 -21.50 32.11
N ALA A 581 -28.02 -20.34 32.76
CA ALA A 581 -26.76 -19.84 33.28
C ALA A 581 -26.39 -20.58 34.58
N GLU A 582 -25.14 -21.03 34.69
CA GLU A 582 -24.61 -21.71 35.87
C GLU A 582 -23.29 -21.07 36.29
N SER A 583 -23.09 -20.96 37.59
CA SER A 583 -21.95 -20.32 38.25
C SER A 583 -21.38 -21.20 39.36
N LEU A 584 -20.06 -21.38 39.38
CA LEU A 584 -19.31 -22.02 40.46
C LEU A 584 -18.19 -21.07 40.90
N TYR A 585 -18.18 -20.69 42.17
CA TYR A 585 -17.15 -19.86 42.76
C TYR A 585 -16.63 -20.45 44.06
N TYR A 586 -15.33 -20.69 44.12
CA TYR A 586 -14.62 -21.10 45.32
C TYR A 586 -14.33 -19.87 46.20
N LEU A 587 -14.62 -19.99 47.50
CA LEU A 587 -14.41 -18.93 48.48
C LEU A 587 -13.20 -19.26 49.36
N GLN A 588 -12.41 -18.22 49.66
CA GLN A 588 -11.28 -18.27 50.58
C GLN A 588 -11.59 -17.45 51.84
N ASP A 589 -10.90 -17.76 52.94
CA ASP A 589 -10.84 -16.91 54.14
C ASP A 589 -9.63 -15.94 54.12
N ASP A 590 -9.47 -15.16 55.19
CA ASP A 590 -8.38 -14.17 55.33
C ASP A 590 -6.98 -14.80 55.31
N ASP A 591 -6.85 -16.08 55.68
CA ASP A 591 -5.62 -16.88 55.61
C ASP A 591 -5.43 -17.54 54.22
N SER A 592 -6.26 -17.18 53.24
CA SER A 592 -6.32 -17.72 51.87
C SER A 592 -6.69 -19.20 51.76
N ALA A 593 -7.22 -19.82 52.82
CA ALA A 593 -7.65 -21.21 52.80
C ALA A 593 -9.06 -21.34 52.20
N TYR A 594 -9.27 -22.39 51.40
CA TYR A 594 -10.55 -22.61 50.72
C TYR A 594 -11.62 -23.15 51.70
N THR A 595 -12.64 -22.34 51.96
CA THR A 595 -13.72 -22.66 52.91
C THR A 595 -14.82 -23.50 52.25
N GLY A 596 -15.12 -23.22 50.98
CA GLY A 596 -16.12 -23.95 50.20
C GLY A 596 -16.32 -23.39 48.80
N ALA A 597 -17.37 -23.86 48.13
CA ALA A 597 -17.81 -23.38 46.84
C ALA A 597 -19.29 -22.97 46.88
N ASN A 598 -19.62 -21.83 46.29
CA ASN A 598 -20.98 -21.51 45.90
C ASN A 598 -21.23 -22.05 44.50
N TYR A 599 -22.21 -22.95 44.37
CA TYR A 599 -22.76 -23.38 43.08
C TYR A 599 -24.18 -22.85 42.95
N ALA A 600 -24.51 -22.27 41.79
CA ALA A 600 -25.86 -21.78 41.51
C ALA A 600 -26.18 -21.76 40.01
N LYS A 601 -27.45 -21.91 39.70
CA LYS A 601 -28.07 -21.97 38.38
C LYS A 601 -29.25 -21.00 38.33
N ALA A 602 -29.45 -20.29 37.22
CA ALA A 602 -30.54 -19.33 37.02
C ALA A 602 -30.77 -19.03 35.53
N ASP A 603 -31.85 -18.32 35.19
CA ASP A 603 -32.04 -17.80 33.82
C ASP A 603 -31.06 -16.64 33.51
N LEU A 604 -30.67 -15.88 34.54
CA LEU A 604 -29.80 -14.71 34.46
C LEU A 604 -28.88 -14.64 35.70
N ILE A 605 -27.58 -14.48 35.49
CA ILE A 605 -26.58 -14.25 36.55
C ILE A 605 -25.80 -12.98 36.23
N ASN A 606 -25.86 -11.99 37.14
CA ASN A 606 -25.01 -10.80 37.10
C ASN A 606 -23.91 -10.90 38.16
N LEU A 607 -22.69 -10.49 37.79
CA LEU A 607 -21.58 -10.31 38.71
C LEU A 607 -21.06 -8.89 38.60
N TYR A 608 -20.87 -8.24 39.74
CA TYR A 608 -20.32 -6.89 39.86
C TYR A 608 -18.97 -6.96 40.57
N LEU A 609 -17.95 -6.38 39.95
CA LEU A 609 -16.59 -6.35 40.46
C LEU A 609 -16.21 -4.92 40.83
N VAL A 610 -15.52 -4.76 41.96
CA VAL A 610 -15.02 -3.47 42.45
C VAL A 610 -13.53 -3.65 42.72
N LYS A 611 -12.68 -2.82 42.10
CA LYS A 611 -11.21 -2.92 42.18
C LYS A 611 -10.64 -4.30 41.80
N LYS A 612 -11.30 -5.00 40.87
CA LYS A 612 -11.02 -6.38 40.41
C LYS A 612 -11.43 -7.50 41.40
N GLU A 613 -12.01 -7.17 42.55
CA GLU A 613 -12.57 -8.13 43.51
C GLU A 613 -14.07 -8.30 43.29
N LEU A 614 -14.59 -9.51 43.49
CA LEU A 614 -16.01 -9.81 43.35
C LEU A 614 -16.81 -9.17 44.49
N ASN A 615 -17.64 -8.17 44.17
CA ASN A 615 -18.39 -7.40 45.17
C ASN A 615 -19.81 -7.95 45.39
N LYS A 616 -20.48 -8.40 44.32
CA LYS A 616 -21.88 -8.84 44.37
C LYS A 616 -22.20 -9.80 43.22
N ILE A 617 -22.91 -10.89 43.52
CA ILE A 617 -23.61 -11.70 42.52
C ILE A 617 -25.13 -11.46 42.68
N THR A 618 -25.89 -11.49 41.58
CA THR A 618 -27.35 -11.65 41.63
C THR A 618 -27.79 -12.74 40.66
N TRP A 619 -28.54 -13.71 41.17
CA TRP A 619 -29.25 -14.73 40.38
C TRP A 619 -30.70 -14.30 40.21
N VAL A 620 -31.26 -14.39 39.00
CA VAL A 620 -32.60 -13.90 38.68
C VAL A 620 -33.36 -14.94 37.85
N HIS A 621 -34.54 -15.31 38.35
CA HIS A 621 -35.41 -16.40 37.88
C HIS A 621 -34.80 -17.81 37.93
N GLN A 622 -35.63 -18.80 38.27
CA GLN A 622 -35.30 -20.23 38.38
C GLN A 622 -33.99 -20.52 39.14
N VAL A 623 -33.81 -19.87 40.30
CA VAL A 623 -32.57 -19.95 41.08
C VAL A 623 -32.50 -21.27 41.86
N GLU A 624 -31.55 -22.13 41.47
CA GLU A 624 -31.25 -23.41 42.10
C GLU A 624 -29.78 -23.44 42.55
N GLY A 625 -29.47 -23.91 43.75
CA GLY A 625 -28.08 -24.02 44.23
C GLY A 625 -27.88 -23.72 45.70
N GLY A 626 -26.62 -23.51 46.12
CA GLY A 626 -26.25 -23.26 47.50
C GLY A 626 -24.74 -23.15 47.73
N PHE A 627 -24.35 -23.02 49.00
CA PHE A 627 -22.96 -23.12 49.45
C PHE A 627 -22.66 -24.54 49.93
N TYR A 628 -21.53 -25.07 49.46
CA TYR A 628 -21.01 -26.39 49.80
C TYR A 628 -19.65 -26.21 50.47
N PRO A 629 -19.45 -26.66 51.74
CA PRO A 629 -18.13 -26.71 52.35
C PRO A 629 -17.12 -27.46 51.47
N ILE A 630 -15.84 -27.11 51.49
CA ILE A 630 -14.88 -27.54 50.44
C ILE A 630 -14.77 -29.08 50.29
N ARG A 631 -14.99 -29.83 51.37
CA ARG A 631 -14.97 -31.32 51.39
C ARG A 631 -16.32 -31.97 51.00
N GLN A 632 -17.31 -31.18 50.61
CA GLN A 632 -18.69 -31.58 50.33
C GLN A 632 -19.19 -31.08 48.96
N VAL A 633 -18.33 -30.44 48.15
CA VAL A 633 -18.66 -30.03 46.78
C VAL A 633 -18.84 -31.28 45.90
N PRO A 634 -20.04 -31.56 45.36
CA PRO A 634 -20.26 -32.74 44.52
C PRO A 634 -19.32 -32.75 43.32
N GLU A 635 -18.78 -33.92 42.96
CA GLU A 635 -17.83 -34.05 41.85
C GLU A 635 -18.41 -33.52 40.52
N GLU A 636 -19.69 -33.81 40.28
CA GLU A 636 -20.50 -33.27 39.16
C GLU A 636 -20.70 -31.74 39.17
N HIS A 637 -20.40 -31.05 40.27
CA HIS A 637 -20.42 -29.58 40.38
C HIS A 637 -19.02 -28.98 40.38
N GLN A 638 -17.95 -29.76 40.56
CA GLN A 638 -16.56 -29.26 40.52
C GLN A 638 -16.12 -28.86 39.11
N ARG A 639 -16.73 -29.43 38.07
CA ARG A 639 -16.55 -29.09 36.65
C ARG A 639 -17.87 -29.18 35.92
N PHE A 640 -18.29 -28.11 35.24
CA PHE A 640 -19.49 -28.18 34.42
C PHE A 640 -19.27 -29.03 33.16
N ARG A 641 -20.36 -29.62 32.65
CA ARG A 641 -20.37 -30.21 31.31
C ARG A 641 -19.84 -29.21 30.27
N ASN A 642 -18.99 -29.68 29.38
CA ASN A 642 -18.22 -28.92 28.38
C ASN A 642 -17.08 -28.03 28.93
N PHE A 643 -16.70 -28.16 30.21
CA PHE A 643 -15.46 -27.54 30.72
C PHE A 643 -14.24 -27.95 29.88
N LYS A 644 -13.50 -26.96 29.37
CA LYS A 644 -12.22 -27.13 28.67
C LYS A 644 -11.27 -26.03 29.11
N TRP A 645 -10.24 -26.36 29.88
CA TRP A 645 -9.10 -25.45 30.11
C TRP A 645 -8.09 -25.65 28.98
N GLN A 646 -7.85 -24.62 28.17
CA GLN A 646 -7.20 -24.73 26.86
C GLN A 646 -5.81 -24.05 26.80
N GLU A 647 -5.14 -23.93 27.95
CA GLU A 647 -3.82 -23.31 28.14
C GLU A 647 -2.68 -23.89 27.27
N GLU A 648 -2.90 -25.04 26.62
CA GLU A 648 -2.01 -25.62 25.60
C GLU A 648 -2.11 -24.91 24.23
N ARG A 649 -3.28 -24.33 23.89
CA ARG A 649 -3.51 -23.56 22.65
C ARG A 649 -3.07 -22.11 22.75
N ARG A 650 -2.77 -21.63 23.95
CA ARG A 650 -2.48 -20.22 24.25
C ARG A 650 -1.08 -19.84 23.77
N PRO A 651 -0.91 -18.84 22.89
CA PRO A 651 0.40 -18.24 22.61
C PRO A 651 0.96 -17.62 23.89
N LYS A 652 2.20 -17.96 24.27
CA LYS A 652 2.83 -17.49 25.54
C LYS A 652 3.92 -16.45 25.30
N SER A 653 4.35 -16.35 24.05
CA SER A 653 5.38 -15.45 23.54
C SER A 653 5.00 -14.95 22.14
N LYS A 654 5.81 -14.04 21.58
CA LYS A 654 5.63 -13.56 20.20
C LYS A 654 6.13 -14.60 19.19
N GLU A 655 7.05 -15.44 19.64
CA GLU A 655 7.67 -16.55 18.94
C GLU A 655 6.69 -17.71 18.69
N ASP A 656 5.73 -17.93 19.59
CA ASP A 656 4.65 -18.94 19.44
C ASP A 656 3.63 -18.62 18.32
N LEU A 657 3.67 -17.40 17.76
CA LEU A 657 2.86 -17.02 16.61
C LEU A 657 3.37 -17.59 15.28
N PHE A 658 4.62 -18.05 15.24
CA PHE A 658 5.30 -18.55 14.04
C PHE A 658 5.57 -20.08 14.06
N GLN A 659 5.14 -20.75 15.13
CA GLN A 659 5.08 -22.20 15.28
C GLN A 659 3.74 -22.75 14.78
#